data_AF-A7SHS3-F1
#
_entry.id   AF-A7SHS3-F1
#
_cell.length_a   1.000
_cell.length_b   1.000
_cell.length_c   1.000
_cell.angle_alpha   90.00
_cell.angle_beta   90.00
_cell.angle_gamma   90.00
#
_symmetry.space_group_name_H-M   'P 1'
#
loop_
_entity.id
_entity.type
_entity.pdbx_description
1 polymer ?
#
loop_
_entity_poly.entity_id
_entity_poly.type
_entity_poly.pdbx_seq_one_letter_code
_entity_poly.pdbx_strand_id
1 'polypeptide(L)'
;FDLSSVCDEGKTLLWDLLQDKNAIHLEDGLIQETEKLLCQLICYTGEKKIRMKFVEGCLDNLSNNRSTVMSIQLLPKLLSSFQQYINNSYGPHWVTKFATTELGMMDLFFKNLVLYMEGAQSQNKPVCSLYTHMEEVQARLHFLSSIYSSELSPPDFSLSVDQVDALWSTLIGDPQCCDEALEWFVQQVQSKELHALDRSVLKYIFTTKLPSLAPESFSMTGLTLLQQLYKMFKHSSIKSDDAHKVYGIDQVWNIAIQAKSTEVSMAAMKYLNSLYINGDLQYEDEFISRCIDSIKAAASSLSQENQDDNLQIMERGICLLKTHIETFKRRFAFHLRLWLLEGQGITCHKQKQQRPSEKHFPIRVMCRSPAGLSDKDRVRNDYCFSNLQGTFEMHSSDLVAELRAEVTHWCKLLQERIQQEHQSGDGTQHAPLSPFSPQLHPPFRLISQGHELTPDLDEKSLADVGFKDLQLVFVSVGAARRDRYHDGSQVPSSVLPAPSWDNTPMVILLREQHSETLFSFLEILDDFNSSTIAKPMDDSSAQKVKTFQESHAEFLCQLIWELLCILPTNHTVLNRLKFFEHSYEGFSVPWESILDPKHPHKLLYSLQVIHFIHRAEDDTQNTSANESSSSSEDSDSSEETTEKPSKPATESWGSQFVEFGGLQHLYNILMSGHLEATKGAAWTPWQQECLAYLLKLICEF
;
A
#
# COMPACT_ATOMS: atom_id res chain seq x y z
N PHE A 1 -33.90 -15.61 -57.09
CA PHE A 1 -33.47 -15.55 -55.68
C PHE A 1 -34.71 -15.69 -54.82
N ASP A 2 -34.82 -16.81 -54.11
CA ASP A 2 -35.86 -16.95 -53.10
C ASP A 2 -35.32 -16.32 -51.81
N LEU A 3 -35.98 -15.24 -51.36
CA LEU A 3 -35.61 -14.50 -50.17
C LEU A 3 -35.73 -15.34 -48.90
N SER A 4 -36.49 -16.43 -48.93
CA SER A 4 -36.68 -17.32 -47.79
C SER A 4 -35.55 -18.34 -47.62
N SER A 5 -34.80 -18.66 -48.68
CA SER A 5 -33.80 -19.75 -48.70
C SER A 5 -32.35 -19.25 -48.68
N VAL A 6 -32.09 -18.00 -48.31
CA VAL A 6 -30.77 -17.37 -48.53
C VAL A 6 -29.68 -17.97 -47.64
N CYS A 7 -30.07 -18.52 -46.48
CA CYS A 7 -29.18 -19.19 -45.53
C CYS A 7 -29.14 -20.72 -45.73
N ASP A 8 -29.85 -21.27 -46.72
CA ASP A 8 -29.84 -22.71 -47.02
C ASP A 8 -28.58 -23.10 -47.81
N GLU A 9 -28.13 -24.33 -47.61
CA GLU A 9 -26.91 -24.88 -48.23
C GLU A 9 -26.96 -24.76 -49.77
N GLY A 10 -25.90 -24.18 -50.35
CA GLY A 10 -25.74 -24.03 -51.79
C GLY A 10 -26.46 -22.82 -52.40
N LYS A 11 -27.06 -21.94 -51.58
CA LYS A 11 -27.77 -20.73 -52.05
C LYS A 11 -26.91 -19.47 -51.98
N THR A 12 -26.01 -19.38 -51.01
CA THR A 12 -25.11 -18.23 -50.82
C THR A 12 -23.70 -18.72 -50.55
N LEU A 13 -22.83 -18.65 -51.57
CA LEU A 13 -21.46 -19.16 -51.50
C LEU A 13 -20.67 -18.61 -50.29
N LEU A 14 -20.73 -17.30 -50.06
CA LEU A 14 -20.01 -16.67 -48.94
C LEU A 14 -20.55 -17.10 -47.56
N TRP A 15 -21.84 -17.45 -47.46
CA TRP A 15 -22.43 -17.98 -46.22
C TRP A 15 -22.03 -19.45 -46.01
N ASP A 16 -22.05 -20.25 -47.07
CA ASP A 16 -21.68 -21.66 -47.05
C ASP A 16 -20.20 -21.85 -46.69
N LEU A 17 -19.31 -20.97 -47.17
CA LEU A 17 -17.88 -20.99 -46.85
C LEU A 17 -17.58 -20.69 -45.37
N LEU A 18 -18.46 -19.94 -44.69
CA LEU A 18 -18.31 -19.61 -43.26
C LEU A 18 -18.89 -20.68 -42.33
N GLN A 19 -19.53 -21.73 -42.85
CA GLN A 19 -20.02 -22.84 -42.03
C GLN A 19 -18.87 -23.79 -41.66
N ASP A 20 -18.92 -24.41 -40.49
CA ASP A 20 -17.79 -25.14 -39.86
C ASP A 20 -17.24 -26.23 -40.79
N LYS A 21 -18.13 -26.93 -41.50
CA LYS A 21 -17.80 -28.00 -42.43
C LYS A 21 -16.89 -27.55 -43.58
N ASN A 22 -17.06 -26.32 -44.04
CA ASN A 22 -16.32 -25.77 -45.17
C ASN A 22 -15.18 -24.86 -44.70
N ALA A 23 -15.37 -24.16 -43.58
CA ALA A 23 -14.38 -23.25 -43.01
C ALA A 23 -13.09 -23.98 -42.60
N ILE A 24 -13.16 -25.24 -42.15
CA ILE A 24 -11.97 -26.07 -41.81
C ILE A 24 -11.03 -26.27 -43.01
N HIS A 25 -11.54 -26.13 -44.24
CA HIS A 25 -10.78 -26.34 -45.47
C HIS A 25 -10.16 -25.06 -46.05
N LEU A 26 -10.41 -23.90 -45.45
CA LEU A 26 -9.85 -22.61 -45.88
C LEU A 26 -8.49 -22.36 -45.22
N GLU A 27 -7.56 -21.74 -45.96
CA GLU A 27 -6.27 -21.29 -45.36
C GLU A 27 -6.49 -20.12 -44.40
N ASP A 28 -5.56 -19.97 -43.44
CA ASP A 28 -5.59 -18.89 -42.45
C ASP A 28 -5.72 -17.51 -43.10
N GLY A 29 -6.71 -16.72 -42.64
CA GLY A 29 -7.01 -15.38 -43.16
C GLY A 29 -8.09 -15.33 -44.24
N LEU A 30 -8.34 -16.41 -45.00
CA LEU A 30 -9.45 -16.45 -45.97
C LEU A 30 -10.82 -16.41 -45.29
N ILE A 31 -10.94 -16.99 -44.10
CA ILE A 31 -12.18 -16.94 -43.29
C ILE A 31 -12.51 -15.49 -42.94
N GLN A 32 -11.52 -14.70 -42.48
CA GLN A 32 -11.69 -13.31 -42.10
C GLN A 32 -12.04 -12.41 -43.29
N GLU A 33 -11.41 -12.61 -44.44
CA GLU A 33 -11.76 -11.87 -45.66
C GLU A 33 -13.13 -12.29 -46.21
N THR A 34 -13.50 -13.57 -46.11
CA THR A 34 -14.85 -14.05 -46.48
C THR A 34 -15.92 -13.44 -45.59
N GLU A 35 -15.69 -13.39 -44.27
CA GLU A 35 -16.57 -12.74 -43.30
C GLU A 35 -16.73 -11.25 -43.60
N LYS A 36 -15.63 -10.56 -43.88
CA LYS A 36 -15.61 -9.14 -44.20
C LYS A 36 -16.36 -8.84 -45.49
N LEU A 37 -16.15 -9.63 -46.55
CA LEU A 37 -16.88 -9.50 -47.81
C LEU A 37 -18.37 -9.77 -47.62
N LEU A 38 -18.74 -10.79 -46.85
CA LEU A 38 -20.13 -11.08 -46.52
C LEU A 38 -20.77 -9.94 -45.73
N CYS A 39 -20.10 -9.42 -44.70
CA CYS A 39 -20.54 -8.25 -43.93
C CYS A 39 -20.73 -7.03 -44.84
N GLN A 40 -19.77 -6.74 -45.71
CA GLN A 40 -19.87 -5.63 -46.66
C GLN A 40 -21.06 -5.80 -47.60
N LEU A 41 -21.29 -7.01 -48.11
CA LEU A 41 -22.42 -7.28 -48.99
C LEU A 41 -23.76 -7.14 -48.25
N ILE A 42 -23.91 -7.73 -47.06
CA ILE A 42 -25.19 -7.73 -46.34
C ILE A 42 -25.49 -6.37 -45.69
N CYS A 43 -24.50 -5.77 -45.02
CA CYS A 43 -24.72 -4.54 -44.26
C CYS A 43 -24.88 -3.31 -45.16
N TYR A 44 -24.32 -3.32 -46.39
CA TYR A 44 -24.46 -2.22 -47.36
C TYR A 44 -25.51 -2.48 -48.44
N THR A 45 -26.10 -3.68 -48.54
CA THR A 45 -27.27 -3.90 -49.42
C THR A 45 -28.51 -3.23 -48.83
N GLY A 46 -29.29 -2.54 -49.66
CA GLY A 46 -30.44 -1.72 -49.22
C GLY A 46 -31.68 -2.51 -48.78
N GLU A 47 -31.68 -3.84 -48.85
CA GLU A 47 -32.86 -4.67 -48.56
C GLU A 47 -32.91 -5.19 -47.12
N LYS A 48 -33.76 -4.55 -46.30
CA LYS A 48 -34.05 -4.94 -44.90
C LYS A 48 -34.43 -6.41 -44.72
N LYS A 49 -35.17 -7.00 -45.68
CA LYS A 49 -35.66 -8.38 -45.61
C LYS A 49 -34.53 -9.40 -45.69
N ILE A 50 -33.53 -9.15 -46.52
CA ILE A 50 -32.35 -10.01 -46.66
C ILE A 50 -31.56 -10.01 -45.35
N ARG A 51 -31.32 -8.83 -44.77
CA ARG A 51 -30.59 -8.71 -43.49
C ARG A 51 -31.28 -9.45 -42.35
N MET A 52 -32.61 -9.36 -42.26
CA MET A 52 -33.37 -10.10 -41.24
C MET A 52 -33.25 -11.62 -41.38
N LYS A 53 -33.20 -12.12 -42.62
CA LYS A 53 -33.01 -13.55 -42.88
C LYS A 53 -31.63 -14.05 -42.46
N PHE A 54 -30.58 -13.23 -42.61
CA PHE A 54 -29.27 -13.56 -42.06
C PHE A 54 -29.24 -13.54 -40.53
N VAL A 55 -29.98 -12.64 -39.87
CA VAL A 55 -30.14 -12.67 -38.40
C VAL A 55 -30.82 -13.98 -37.98
N GLU A 56 -31.92 -14.38 -38.63
CA GLU A 56 -32.59 -15.66 -38.39
C GLU A 56 -31.64 -16.86 -38.63
N GLY A 57 -30.85 -16.83 -39.70
CA GLY A 57 -29.88 -17.88 -40.01
C GLY A 57 -28.76 -18.01 -38.97
N CYS A 58 -28.25 -16.88 -38.46
CA CYS A 58 -27.30 -16.91 -37.34
C CYS A 58 -27.92 -17.53 -36.07
N LEU A 59 -29.18 -17.22 -35.77
CA LEU A 59 -29.86 -17.78 -34.59
C LEU A 59 -30.21 -19.27 -34.76
N ASP A 60 -30.54 -19.70 -35.97
CA ASP A 60 -30.72 -21.12 -36.29
C ASP A 60 -29.40 -21.90 -36.09
N ASN A 61 -28.28 -21.31 -36.52
CA ASN A 61 -26.94 -21.82 -36.26
C ASN A 61 -26.64 -21.97 -34.75
N LEU A 62 -26.95 -20.94 -33.93
CA LEU A 62 -26.83 -21.03 -32.47
C LEU A 62 -27.71 -22.15 -31.89
N SER A 63 -28.97 -22.27 -32.34
CA SER A 63 -29.90 -23.29 -31.85
C SER A 63 -29.42 -24.73 -32.13
N ASN A 64 -28.70 -24.90 -33.23
CA ASN A 64 -28.13 -26.16 -33.69
C ASN A 64 -26.68 -26.40 -33.21
N ASN A 65 -26.09 -25.46 -32.47
CA ASN A 65 -24.68 -25.45 -32.06
C ASN A 65 -23.70 -25.62 -33.24
N ARG A 66 -23.99 -24.99 -34.38
CA ARG A 66 -23.18 -25.02 -35.61
C ARG A 66 -22.71 -23.62 -35.95
N SER A 67 -21.43 -23.46 -36.30
CA SER A 67 -20.83 -22.17 -36.69
C SER A 67 -21.13 -21.04 -35.73
N THR A 68 -20.99 -21.41 -34.46
CA THR A 68 -21.40 -20.58 -33.33
C THR A 68 -20.55 -19.31 -33.26
N VAL A 69 -19.21 -19.41 -33.30
CA VAL A 69 -18.30 -18.25 -33.24
C VAL A 69 -18.58 -17.26 -34.36
N MET A 70 -18.61 -17.73 -35.60
CA MET A 70 -18.89 -16.88 -36.77
C MET A 70 -20.27 -16.21 -36.67
N SER A 71 -21.30 -16.95 -36.24
CA SER A 71 -22.66 -16.42 -36.10
C SER A 71 -22.73 -15.36 -34.98
N ILE A 72 -22.05 -15.60 -33.86
CA ILE A 72 -21.98 -14.68 -32.72
C ILE A 72 -21.19 -13.40 -33.06
N GLN A 73 -20.13 -13.49 -33.87
CA GLN A 73 -19.37 -12.33 -34.35
C GLN A 73 -20.13 -11.51 -35.41
N LEU A 74 -20.93 -12.16 -36.24
CA LEU A 74 -21.70 -11.53 -37.31
C LEU A 74 -22.95 -10.81 -36.80
N LEU A 75 -23.63 -11.38 -35.78
CA LEU A 75 -24.88 -10.85 -35.23
C LEU A 75 -24.80 -9.36 -34.85
N PRO A 76 -23.82 -8.87 -34.06
CA PRO A 76 -23.73 -7.46 -33.71
C PRO A 76 -23.56 -6.55 -34.93
N LYS A 77 -22.78 -6.97 -35.93
CA LYS A 77 -22.54 -6.22 -37.18
C LYS A 77 -23.83 -6.13 -38.02
N LEU A 78 -24.64 -7.19 -38.03
CA LEU A 78 -25.93 -7.19 -38.70
C LEU A 78 -26.93 -6.28 -37.98
N LEU A 79 -27.01 -6.37 -36.66
CA LEU A 79 -27.91 -5.55 -35.84
C LEU A 79 -27.58 -4.06 -35.96
N SER A 80 -26.30 -3.68 -35.92
CA SER A 80 -25.87 -2.28 -36.07
C SER A 80 -26.24 -1.69 -37.43
N SER A 81 -26.22 -2.51 -38.49
CA SER A 81 -26.63 -2.08 -39.84
C SER A 81 -28.08 -1.56 -39.90
N PHE A 82 -28.94 -1.95 -38.95
CA PHE A 82 -30.33 -1.51 -38.91
C PHE A 82 -30.54 -0.16 -38.22
N GLN A 83 -29.53 0.43 -37.59
CA GLN A 83 -29.64 1.75 -36.94
C GLN A 83 -30.08 2.85 -37.92
N GLN A 84 -29.78 2.71 -39.22
CA GLN A 84 -30.25 3.61 -40.27
C GLN A 84 -31.77 3.56 -40.49
N TYR A 85 -32.44 2.48 -40.07
CA TYR A 85 -33.87 2.23 -40.24
C TYR A 85 -34.62 2.41 -38.92
N ILE A 86 -34.70 3.65 -38.45
CA ILE A 86 -35.39 4.01 -37.20
C ILE A 86 -36.89 3.70 -37.35
N ASN A 87 -37.43 2.91 -36.43
CA ASN A 87 -38.87 2.64 -36.35
C ASN A 87 -39.52 3.64 -35.37
N ASN A 88 -40.42 4.48 -35.87
CA ASN A 88 -41.10 5.53 -35.08
C ASN A 88 -41.81 5.02 -33.83
N SER A 89 -42.17 3.72 -33.74
CA SER A 89 -42.88 3.14 -32.59
C SER A 89 -41.97 2.46 -31.55
N TYR A 90 -40.76 2.06 -31.93
CA TYR A 90 -39.89 1.20 -31.11
C TYR A 90 -38.45 1.73 -30.98
N GLY A 91 -38.18 2.93 -31.51
CA GLY A 91 -36.87 3.57 -31.44
C GLY A 91 -35.81 2.92 -32.34
N PRO A 92 -34.54 3.30 -32.18
CA PRO A 92 -33.44 2.78 -32.99
C PRO A 92 -33.10 1.31 -32.67
N HIS A 93 -33.44 0.81 -31.48
CA HIS A 93 -33.07 -0.54 -30.99
C HIS A 93 -34.11 -1.63 -31.29
N TRP A 94 -35.07 -1.37 -32.19
CA TRP A 94 -36.22 -2.25 -32.39
C TRP A 94 -35.84 -3.65 -32.90
N VAL A 95 -34.75 -3.78 -33.67
CA VAL A 95 -34.28 -5.09 -34.18
C VAL A 95 -33.70 -5.95 -33.07
N THR A 96 -32.86 -5.36 -32.22
CA THR A 96 -32.31 -6.05 -31.05
C THR A 96 -33.43 -6.50 -30.12
N LYS A 97 -34.43 -5.63 -29.89
CA LYS A 97 -35.63 -6.00 -29.12
C LYS A 97 -36.38 -7.16 -29.77
N PHE A 98 -36.61 -7.11 -31.08
CA PHE A 98 -37.27 -8.18 -31.84
C PHE A 98 -36.50 -9.51 -31.76
N ALA A 99 -35.18 -9.50 -31.96
CA ALA A 99 -34.34 -10.69 -31.89
C ALA A 99 -34.35 -11.30 -30.48
N THR A 100 -34.36 -10.47 -29.43
CA THR A 100 -34.44 -10.96 -28.05
C THR A 100 -35.83 -11.48 -27.69
N THR A 101 -36.92 -10.78 -28.05
CA THR A 101 -38.28 -11.14 -27.59
C THR A 101 -38.96 -12.19 -28.46
N GLU A 102 -38.81 -12.12 -29.79
CA GLU A 102 -39.53 -13.00 -30.72
C GLU A 102 -38.68 -14.22 -31.12
N LEU A 103 -37.36 -14.05 -31.22
CA LEU A 103 -36.45 -15.13 -31.63
C LEU A 103 -35.68 -15.77 -30.46
N GLY A 104 -35.84 -15.25 -29.24
CA GLY A 104 -35.19 -15.82 -28.05
C GLY A 104 -33.67 -15.78 -28.09
N MET A 105 -33.07 -14.77 -28.74
CA MET A 105 -31.62 -14.68 -28.98
C MET A 105 -30.78 -14.92 -27.72
N MET A 106 -31.13 -14.30 -26.59
CA MET A 106 -30.38 -14.42 -25.34
C MET A 106 -30.51 -15.82 -24.73
N ASP A 107 -31.70 -16.45 -24.80
CA ASP A 107 -31.92 -17.79 -24.29
C ASP A 107 -31.13 -18.83 -25.09
N LEU A 108 -31.09 -18.69 -26.41
CA LEU A 108 -30.28 -19.53 -27.30
C LEU A 108 -28.78 -19.36 -27.01
N PHE A 109 -28.33 -18.13 -26.80
CA PHE A 109 -26.94 -17.83 -26.43
C PHE A 109 -26.55 -18.49 -25.11
N PHE A 110 -27.32 -18.30 -24.03
CA PHE A 110 -26.99 -18.87 -22.73
C PHE A 110 -27.05 -20.40 -22.72
N LYS A 111 -28.02 -20.98 -23.42
CA LYS A 111 -28.09 -22.43 -23.61
C LYS A 111 -26.86 -22.98 -24.34
N ASN A 112 -26.40 -22.29 -25.39
CA ASN A 112 -25.20 -22.67 -26.11
C ASN A 112 -23.94 -22.52 -25.25
N LEU A 113 -23.82 -21.44 -24.48
CA LEU A 113 -22.69 -21.21 -23.58
C LEU A 113 -22.53 -22.35 -22.57
N VAL A 114 -23.62 -22.71 -21.88
CA VAL A 114 -23.59 -23.81 -20.89
C VAL A 114 -23.17 -25.13 -21.55
N LEU A 115 -23.78 -25.48 -22.70
CA LEU A 115 -23.44 -26.70 -23.43
C LEU A 115 -21.98 -26.72 -23.91
N TYR A 116 -21.46 -25.59 -24.37
CA TYR A 116 -20.08 -25.46 -24.82
C TYR A 116 -19.10 -25.68 -23.66
N MET A 117 -19.34 -25.03 -22.52
CA MET A 117 -18.46 -25.14 -21.35
C MET A 117 -18.51 -26.53 -20.71
N GLU A 118 -19.68 -27.17 -20.63
CA GLU A 118 -19.81 -28.57 -20.20
C GLU A 118 -19.02 -29.52 -21.12
N GLY A 119 -19.08 -29.28 -22.44
CA GLY A 119 -18.30 -30.03 -23.44
C GLY A 119 -16.79 -29.83 -23.31
N ALA A 120 -16.35 -28.59 -23.06
CA ALA A 120 -14.94 -28.24 -22.89
C ALA A 120 -14.31 -28.88 -21.64
N GLN A 121 -15.04 -28.92 -20.53
CA GLN A 121 -14.61 -29.57 -19.28
C GLN A 121 -14.50 -31.10 -19.40
N SER A 122 -15.26 -31.71 -20.32
CA SER A 122 -15.38 -33.17 -20.45
C SER A 122 -14.24 -33.86 -21.22
N GLN A 123 -13.19 -33.16 -21.66
CA GLN A 123 -12.07 -33.68 -22.48
C GLN A 123 -12.47 -34.46 -23.77
N ASN A 124 -13.75 -34.49 -24.16
CA ASN A 124 -14.17 -34.93 -25.49
C ASN A 124 -13.87 -33.81 -26.49
N LYS A 125 -12.59 -33.67 -26.86
CA LYS A 125 -12.17 -32.80 -27.96
C LYS A 125 -13.07 -33.07 -29.17
N PRO A 126 -13.78 -32.06 -29.72
CA PRO A 126 -14.21 -32.15 -31.10
C PRO A 126 -12.95 -32.33 -31.96
N VAL A 127 -12.96 -33.38 -32.76
CA VAL A 127 -11.93 -33.67 -33.76
C VAL A 127 -11.95 -32.50 -34.76
N CYS A 128 -10.96 -31.60 -34.69
CA CYS A 128 -10.87 -30.29 -35.38
C CYS A 128 -11.79 -29.18 -34.82
N SER A 129 -11.27 -28.33 -33.94
CA SER A 129 -11.88 -27.02 -33.67
C SER A 129 -11.14 -25.95 -34.49
N LEU A 130 -11.90 -25.16 -35.25
CA LEU A 130 -11.41 -23.99 -35.99
C LEU A 130 -10.80 -22.92 -35.08
N TYR A 131 -11.27 -22.88 -33.83
CA TYR A 131 -10.91 -21.90 -32.83
C TYR A 131 -10.34 -22.59 -31.59
N THR A 132 -9.45 -21.87 -30.90
CA THR A 132 -9.00 -22.23 -29.57
C THR A 132 -10.11 -21.98 -28.54
N HIS A 133 -10.00 -22.62 -27.37
CA HIS A 133 -10.96 -22.42 -26.28
C HIS A 133 -11.06 -20.95 -25.85
N MET A 134 -9.91 -20.26 -25.79
CA MET A 134 -9.83 -18.85 -25.47
C MET A 134 -10.56 -17.98 -26.49
N GLU A 135 -10.39 -18.23 -27.79
CA GLU A 135 -11.08 -17.48 -28.86
C GLU A 135 -12.60 -17.68 -28.83
N GLU A 136 -13.06 -18.89 -28.53
CA GLU A 136 -14.48 -19.22 -28.37
C GLU A 136 -15.11 -18.45 -27.20
N VAL A 137 -14.42 -18.35 -26.06
CA VAL A 137 -14.89 -17.57 -24.90
C VAL A 137 -14.85 -16.07 -25.20
N GLN A 138 -13.76 -15.57 -25.79
CA GLN A 138 -13.61 -14.16 -26.17
C GLN A 138 -14.69 -13.71 -27.16
N ALA A 139 -15.03 -14.53 -28.15
CA ALA A 139 -16.11 -14.23 -29.10
C ALA A 139 -17.47 -14.08 -28.40
N ARG A 140 -17.76 -14.95 -27.42
CA ARG A 140 -19.00 -14.89 -26.62
C ARG A 140 -19.06 -13.65 -25.71
N LEU A 141 -17.95 -13.29 -25.07
CA LEU A 141 -17.85 -12.09 -24.24
C LEU A 141 -17.96 -10.80 -25.08
N HIS A 142 -17.30 -10.76 -26.24
CA HIS A 142 -17.39 -9.64 -27.17
C HIS A 142 -18.82 -9.43 -27.69
N PHE A 143 -19.54 -10.51 -27.97
CA PHE A 143 -20.95 -10.44 -28.31
C PHE A 143 -21.79 -9.81 -27.20
N LEU A 144 -21.61 -10.22 -25.95
CA LEU A 144 -22.29 -9.60 -24.81
C LEU A 144 -21.97 -8.10 -24.73
N SER A 145 -20.70 -7.71 -24.79
CA SER A 145 -20.31 -6.28 -24.79
C SER A 145 -20.96 -5.49 -25.92
N SER A 146 -21.05 -6.09 -27.12
CA SER A 146 -21.65 -5.43 -28.28
C SER A 146 -23.15 -5.25 -28.11
N ILE A 147 -23.87 -6.30 -27.70
CA ILE A 147 -25.33 -6.27 -27.52
C ILE A 147 -25.72 -5.30 -26.42
N TYR A 148 -25.01 -5.31 -25.28
CA TYR A 148 -25.23 -4.43 -24.13
C TYR A 148 -24.47 -3.10 -24.23
N SER A 149 -24.37 -2.55 -25.44
CA SER A 149 -23.85 -1.22 -25.71
C SER A 149 -24.99 -0.25 -25.97
N SER A 150 -24.79 1.02 -25.61
CA SER A 150 -25.75 2.11 -25.88
C SER A 150 -26.10 2.27 -27.37
N GLU A 151 -25.31 1.66 -28.26
CA GLU A 151 -25.56 1.62 -29.70
C GLU A 151 -26.66 0.60 -30.07
N LEU A 152 -26.60 -0.62 -29.51
CA LEU A 152 -27.45 -1.74 -29.92
C LEU A 152 -28.67 -1.94 -29.04
N SER A 153 -28.65 -1.50 -27.78
CA SER A 153 -29.76 -1.68 -26.84
C SER A 153 -29.96 -0.45 -25.94
N PRO A 154 -31.19 -0.25 -25.41
CA PRO A 154 -31.47 0.83 -24.47
C PRO A 154 -30.90 0.49 -23.08
N PRO A 155 -30.54 1.50 -22.25
CA PRO A 155 -29.88 1.29 -20.95
C PRO A 155 -30.70 0.48 -19.93
N ASP A 156 -32.03 0.38 -20.10
CA ASP A 156 -32.90 -0.46 -19.26
C ASP A 156 -32.80 -1.97 -19.61
N PHE A 157 -32.07 -2.31 -20.67
CA PHE A 157 -31.85 -3.69 -21.11
C PHE A 157 -30.60 -4.26 -20.43
N SER A 158 -30.78 -4.98 -19.33
CA SER A 158 -29.68 -5.55 -18.53
C SER A 158 -29.80 -7.07 -18.37
N LEU A 159 -28.74 -7.71 -17.88
CA LEU A 159 -28.73 -9.13 -17.56
C LEU A 159 -29.53 -9.43 -16.29
N SER A 160 -30.26 -10.54 -16.30
CA SER A 160 -30.90 -11.06 -15.08
C SER A 160 -29.88 -11.69 -14.13
N VAL A 161 -30.24 -11.83 -12.86
CA VAL A 161 -29.39 -12.51 -11.86
C VAL A 161 -29.11 -13.96 -12.27
N ASP A 162 -30.09 -14.67 -12.82
CA ASP A 162 -29.93 -16.06 -13.29
C ASP A 162 -28.94 -16.16 -14.46
N GLN A 163 -28.95 -15.19 -15.37
CA GLN A 163 -28.01 -15.13 -16.50
C GLN A 163 -26.59 -14.82 -16.02
N VAL A 164 -26.44 -13.95 -15.02
CA VAL A 164 -25.15 -13.66 -14.38
C VAL A 164 -24.63 -14.88 -13.62
N ASP A 165 -25.50 -15.63 -12.96
CA ASP A 165 -25.16 -16.88 -12.30
C ASP A 165 -24.69 -17.95 -13.28
N ALA A 166 -25.33 -18.05 -14.45
CA ALA A 166 -24.88 -18.91 -15.53
C ALA A 166 -23.50 -18.50 -16.04
N LEU A 167 -23.25 -17.19 -16.29
CA LEU A 167 -21.93 -16.69 -16.70
C LEU A 167 -20.86 -16.98 -15.64
N TRP A 168 -21.17 -16.69 -14.39
CA TRP A 168 -20.22 -16.82 -13.29
C TRP A 168 -19.82 -18.28 -13.09
N SER A 169 -20.80 -19.20 -12.99
CA SER A 169 -20.54 -20.62 -12.77
C SER A 169 -19.81 -21.29 -13.94
N THR A 170 -20.11 -20.88 -15.18
CA THR A 170 -19.51 -21.49 -16.37
C THR A 170 -18.11 -20.95 -16.67
N LEU A 171 -17.88 -19.63 -16.56
CA LEU A 171 -16.63 -19.01 -17.00
C LEU A 171 -15.61 -18.81 -15.88
N ILE A 172 -16.04 -18.45 -14.66
CA ILE A 172 -15.11 -18.20 -13.54
C ILE A 172 -14.59 -19.52 -12.95
N GLY A 173 -15.36 -20.60 -13.11
CA GLY A 173 -14.92 -21.96 -12.77
C GLY A 173 -13.86 -22.53 -13.72
N ASP A 174 -13.61 -21.89 -14.87
CA ASP A 174 -12.63 -22.35 -15.84
C ASP A 174 -11.23 -21.77 -15.55
N PRO A 175 -10.21 -22.61 -15.26
CA PRO A 175 -8.87 -22.12 -14.95
C PRO A 175 -8.16 -21.45 -16.14
N GLN A 176 -8.56 -21.68 -17.39
CA GLN A 176 -7.93 -21.07 -18.56
C GLN A 176 -8.53 -19.72 -18.93
N CYS A 177 -9.83 -19.51 -18.67
CA CYS A 177 -10.57 -18.35 -19.18
C CYS A 177 -11.20 -17.46 -18.09
N CYS A 178 -10.92 -17.74 -16.82
CA CYS A 178 -11.45 -16.96 -15.68
C CYS A 178 -11.03 -15.49 -15.76
N ASP A 179 -9.79 -15.19 -16.17
CA ASP A 179 -9.30 -13.82 -16.22
C ASP A 179 -9.96 -12.98 -17.31
N GLU A 180 -10.28 -13.55 -18.48
CA GLU A 180 -11.02 -12.89 -19.55
C GLU A 180 -12.45 -12.56 -19.11
N ALA A 181 -13.10 -13.47 -18.39
CA ALA A 181 -14.43 -13.23 -17.84
C ALA A 181 -14.41 -12.14 -16.76
N LEU A 182 -13.43 -12.16 -15.85
CA LEU A 182 -13.23 -11.11 -14.85
C LEU A 182 -12.92 -9.76 -15.50
N GLU A 183 -12.12 -9.74 -16.57
CA GLU A 183 -11.81 -8.54 -17.32
C GLU A 183 -13.07 -7.96 -17.96
N TRP A 184 -13.92 -8.81 -18.53
CA TRP A 184 -15.23 -8.40 -19.04
C TRP A 184 -16.07 -7.73 -17.94
N PHE A 185 -16.15 -8.31 -16.74
CA PHE A 185 -16.84 -7.69 -15.60
C PHE A 185 -16.24 -6.33 -15.21
N VAL A 186 -14.91 -6.20 -15.23
CA VAL A 186 -14.21 -4.92 -14.97
C VAL A 186 -14.60 -3.87 -16.02
N GLN A 187 -14.64 -4.24 -17.30
CA GLN A 187 -15.02 -3.33 -18.38
C GLN A 187 -16.46 -2.83 -18.22
N GLN A 188 -17.39 -3.69 -17.78
CA GLN A 188 -18.78 -3.29 -17.47
C GLN A 188 -18.86 -2.27 -16.33
N VAL A 189 -17.93 -2.32 -15.38
CA VAL A 189 -17.89 -1.40 -14.23
C VAL A 189 -17.24 -0.05 -14.59
N GLN A 190 -16.20 -0.06 -15.42
CA GLN A 190 -15.46 1.14 -15.80
C GLN A 190 -16.12 1.95 -16.93
N SER A 191 -16.72 1.26 -17.90
CA SER A 191 -17.29 1.90 -19.09
C SER A 191 -18.64 2.53 -18.77
N LYS A 192 -18.88 3.74 -19.28
CA LYS A 192 -20.19 4.39 -19.21
C LYS A 192 -21.11 4.00 -20.37
N GLU A 193 -20.58 3.33 -21.39
CA GLU A 193 -21.30 2.98 -22.62
C GLU A 193 -21.90 1.58 -22.58
N LEU A 194 -21.30 0.70 -21.76
CA LEU A 194 -21.72 -0.65 -21.51
C LEU A 194 -22.68 -0.68 -20.32
N HIS A 195 -23.80 -1.38 -20.46
CA HIS A 195 -24.87 -1.40 -19.46
C HIS A 195 -25.39 -2.82 -19.18
N ALA A 196 -24.55 -3.85 -19.39
CA ALA A 196 -24.97 -5.23 -19.18
C ALA A 196 -25.35 -5.52 -17.72
N LEU A 197 -24.69 -4.83 -16.78
CA LEU A 197 -24.84 -5.05 -15.34
C LEU A 197 -25.45 -3.85 -14.65
N ASP A 198 -26.69 -4.00 -14.20
CA ASP A 198 -27.35 -3.00 -13.36
C ASP A 198 -26.72 -2.89 -11.99
N ARG A 199 -26.98 -1.76 -11.31
CA ARG A 199 -26.51 -1.52 -9.94
C ARG A 199 -26.93 -2.62 -8.95
N SER A 200 -28.11 -3.23 -9.14
CA SER A 200 -28.60 -4.35 -8.33
C SER A 200 -27.75 -5.62 -8.53
N VAL A 201 -27.42 -5.94 -9.78
CA VAL A 201 -26.59 -7.08 -10.17
C VAL A 201 -25.14 -6.88 -9.71
N LEU A 202 -24.58 -5.68 -9.91
CA LEU A 202 -23.25 -5.32 -9.41
C LEU A 202 -23.16 -5.46 -7.89
N LYS A 203 -24.21 -5.07 -7.16
CA LYS A 203 -24.28 -5.28 -5.70
C LYS A 203 -24.28 -6.76 -5.36
N TYR A 204 -25.05 -7.57 -6.08
CA TYR A 204 -25.11 -9.02 -5.87
C TYR A 204 -23.76 -9.71 -6.16
N ILE A 205 -23.06 -9.30 -7.21
CA ILE A 205 -21.69 -9.78 -7.51
C ILE A 205 -20.75 -9.46 -6.33
N PHE A 206 -20.82 -8.22 -5.82
CA PHE A 206 -19.99 -7.76 -4.70
C PHE A 206 -20.26 -8.49 -3.38
N THR A 207 -21.54 -8.73 -3.04
CA THR A 207 -21.91 -9.32 -1.74
C THR A 207 -21.93 -10.83 -1.72
N THR A 208 -22.14 -11.48 -2.86
CA THR A 208 -22.41 -12.94 -2.92
C THR A 208 -21.39 -13.69 -3.76
N LYS A 209 -21.04 -13.20 -4.96
CA LYS A 209 -20.20 -13.96 -5.90
C LYS A 209 -18.71 -13.79 -5.65
N LEU A 210 -18.20 -12.57 -5.49
CA LEU A 210 -16.79 -12.34 -5.14
C LEU A 210 -16.35 -13.03 -3.84
N PRO A 211 -17.10 -12.96 -2.72
CA PRO A 211 -16.72 -13.69 -1.51
C PRO A 211 -16.82 -15.22 -1.63
N SER A 212 -17.46 -15.74 -2.68
CA SER A 212 -17.48 -17.20 -2.92
C SER A 212 -16.20 -17.73 -3.56
N LEU A 213 -15.33 -16.84 -4.06
CA LEU A 213 -14.04 -17.22 -4.64
C LEU A 213 -13.02 -17.53 -3.54
N ALA A 214 -12.23 -18.56 -3.78
CA ALA A 214 -11.12 -18.94 -2.91
C ALA A 214 -10.05 -17.83 -2.89
N PRO A 215 -9.66 -17.32 -1.71
CA PRO A 215 -8.65 -16.25 -1.61
C PRO A 215 -7.26 -16.69 -2.08
N GLU A 216 -6.95 -17.98 -2.08
CA GLU A 216 -5.63 -18.52 -2.43
C GLU A 216 -5.34 -18.43 -3.94
N SER A 217 -6.37 -18.60 -4.77
CA SER A 217 -6.29 -18.59 -6.25
C SER A 217 -6.83 -17.31 -6.86
N PHE A 218 -6.92 -16.24 -6.08
CA PHE A 218 -7.49 -14.98 -6.54
C PHE A 218 -6.58 -14.31 -7.59
N SER A 219 -7.15 -13.80 -8.68
CA SER A 219 -6.38 -13.16 -9.76
C SER A 219 -6.25 -11.64 -9.59
N MET A 220 -5.30 -11.04 -10.30
CA MET A 220 -5.10 -9.58 -10.28
C MET A 220 -6.29 -8.83 -10.88
N THR A 221 -6.92 -9.40 -11.92
CA THR A 221 -8.14 -8.86 -12.53
C THR A 221 -9.31 -8.94 -11.57
N GLY A 222 -9.46 -10.05 -10.84
CA GLY A 222 -10.44 -10.19 -9.77
C GLY A 222 -10.25 -9.15 -8.67
N LEU A 223 -9.01 -8.87 -8.26
CA LEU A 223 -8.70 -7.84 -7.27
C LEU A 223 -9.08 -6.44 -7.79
N THR A 224 -8.81 -6.18 -9.06
CA THR A 224 -9.19 -4.93 -9.72
C THR A 224 -10.71 -4.74 -9.72
N LEU A 225 -11.48 -5.79 -10.01
CA LEU A 225 -12.95 -5.77 -9.93
C LEU A 225 -13.42 -5.46 -8.51
N LEU A 226 -12.87 -6.16 -7.50
CA LEU A 226 -13.20 -5.95 -6.09
C LEU A 226 -12.94 -4.50 -5.65
N GLN A 227 -11.79 -3.93 -6.02
CA GLN A 227 -11.42 -2.55 -5.70
C GLN A 227 -12.39 -1.53 -6.31
N GLN A 228 -12.85 -1.76 -7.54
CA GLN A 228 -13.78 -0.86 -8.22
C GLN A 228 -15.17 -0.93 -7.62
N LEU A 229 -15.69 -2.14 -7.38
CA LEU A 229 -16.98 -2.33 -6.73
C LEU A 229 -16.97 -1.75 -5.32
N TYR A 230 -15.89 -1.94 -4.56
CA TYR A 230 -15.74 -1.30 -3.25
C TYR A 230 -15.81 0.22 -3.35
N LYS A 231 -15.08 0.86 -4.27
CA LYS A 231 -15.13 2.31 -4.49
C LYS A 231 -16.55 2.79 -4.82
N MET A 232 -17.27 2.06 -5.67
CA MET A 232 -18.65 2.39 -6.06
C MET A 232 -19.63 2.26 -4.90
N PHE A 233 -19.47 1.24 -4.06
CA PHE A 233 -20.42 0.93 -2.98
C PHE A 233 -20.01 1.47 -1.62
N LYS A 234 -18.82 2.07 -1.45
CA LYS A 234 -18.30 2.64 -0.20
C LYS A 234 -19.31 3.57 0.51
N HIS A 235 -20.02 4.39 -0.26
CA HIS A 235 -21.01 5.35 0.26
C HIS A 235 -22.44 4.85 0.19
N SER A 236 -22.67 3.70 -0.44
CA SER A 236 -23.97 3.05 -0.37
C SER A 236 -24.07 2.30 0.96
N SER A 237 -25.10 2.56 1.74
CA SER A 237 -25.36 1.82 2.98
C SER A 237 -25.79 0.38 2.64
N ILE A 238 -24.86 -0.46 2.19
CA ILE A 238 -25.01 -1.90 2.16
C ILE A 238 -24.96 -2.32 3.63
N LYS A 239 -26.11 -2.29 4.29
CA LYS A 239 -26.26 -2.88 5.61
C LYS A 239 -26.08 -4.38 5.45
N SER A 240 -25.01 -4.92 6.00
CA SER A 240 -24.93 -6.35 6.34
C SER A 240 -25.93 -6.65 7.45
N ASP A 241 -26.50 -7.86 7.44
CA ASP A 241 -27.29 -8.35 8.57
C ASP A 241 -26.40 -8.55 9.83
N ASP A 242 -25.09 -8.70 9.64
CA ASP A 242 -24.07 -8.72 10.70
C ASP A 242 -23.43 -7.33 10.85
N ALA A 243 -23.62 -6.65 12.00
CA ALA A 243 -23.04 -5.32 12.26
C ALA A 243 -21.50 -5.24 12.14
N HIS A 244 -20.81 -6.39 12.09
CA HIS A 244 -19.35 -6.49 12.04
C HIS A 244 -18.76 -6.88 10.66
N LYS A 245 -19.59 -7.24 9.66
CA LYS A 245 -19.08 -7.61 8.32
C LYS A 245 -19.11 -6.43 7.37
N VAL A 246 -17.97 -5.76 7.21
CA VAL A 246 -17.81 -4.78 6.14
C VAL A 246 -17.46 -5.51 4.84
N TYR A 247 -18.46 -5.69 3.97
CA TYR A 247 -18.27 -6.32 2.67
C TYR A 247 -17.11 -5.68 1.90
N GLY A 248 -16.28 -6.53 1.30
CA GLY A 248 -15.10 -6.14 0.54
C GLY A 248 -13.83 -6.02 1.39
N ILE A 249 -13.86 -5.44 2.60
CA ILE A 249 -12.65 -5.30 3.43
C ILE A 249 -12.16 -6.66 3.89
N ASP A 250 -13.06 -7.51 4.40
CA ASP A 250 -12.71 -8.87 4.83
C ASP A 250 -12.16 -9.74 3.71
N GLN A 251 -12.67 -9.55 2.48
CA GLN A 251 -12.17 -10.26 1.31
C GLN A 251 -10.76 -9.81 0.96
N VAL A 252 -10.50 -8.49 0.95
CA VAL A 252 -9.15 -7.95 0.71
C VAL A 252 -8.17 -8.45 1.77
N TRP A 253 -8.58 -8.55 3.05
CA TRP A 253 -7.75 -9.15 4.11
C TRP A 253 -7.37 -10.59 3.81
N ASN A 254 -8.36 -11.43 3.47
CA ASN A 254 -8.11 -12.84 3.17
C ASN A 254 -7.19 -12.98 1.96
N ILE A 255 -7.40 -12.18 0.90
CA ILE A 255 -6.54 -12.17 -0.29
C ILE A 255 -5.11 -11.70 0.06
N ALA A 256 -4.97 -10.63 0.84
CA ALA A 256 -3.66 -10.09 1.22
C ALA A 256 -2.82 -11.14 1.97
N ILE A 257 -3.46 -11.94 2.84
CA ILE A 257 -2.78 -12.90 3.70
C ILE A 257 -2.59 -14.28 3.02
N GLN A 258 -3.61 -14.76 2.29
CA GLN A 258 -3.67 -16.15 1.81
C GLN A 258 -3.38 -16.34 0.32
N ALA A 259 -3.28 -15.27 -0.47
CA ALA A 259 -3.01 -15.40 -1.91
C ALA A 259 -1.66 -16.08 -2.18
N LYS A 260 -1.67 -17.06 -3.09
CA LYS A 260 -0.45 -17.76 -3.54
C LYS A 260 0.47 -16.86 -4.35
N SER A 261 -0.10 -15.95 -5.14
CA SER A 261 0.65 -14.97 -5.92
C SER A 261 1.12 -13.81 -5.04
N THR A 262 2.45 -13.63 -4.96
CA THR A 262 3.09 -12.49 -4.29
C THR A 262 2.59 -11.15 -4.84
N GLU A 263 2.37 -11.04 -6.15
CA GLU A 263 1.93 -9.78 -6.76
C GLU A 263 0.51 -9.40 -6.33
N VAL A 264 -0.41 -10.37 -6.34
CA VAL A 264 -1.80 -10.17 -5.91
C VAL A 264 -1.86 -9.83 -4.41
N SER A 265 -1.11 -10.57 -3.58
CA SER A 265 -0.98 -10.30 -2.16
C SER A 265 -0.46 -8.87 -1.89
N MET A 266 0.64 -8.46 -2.54
CA MET A 266 1.21 -7.12 -2.37
C MET A 266 0.28 -6.01 -2.88
N ALA A 267 -0.45 -6.23 -3.97
CA ALA A 267 -1.45 -5.28 -4.45
C ALA A 267 -2.63 -5.15 -3.48
N ALA A 268 -3.09 -6.25 -2.90
CA ALA A 268 -4.14 -6.26 -1.88
C ALA A 268 -3.67 -5.55 -0.60
N MET A 269 -2.44 -5.80 -0.14
CA MET A 269 -1.85 -5.09 1.02
C MET A 269 -1.77 -3.58 0.79
N LYS A 270 -1.28 -3.14 -0.37
CA LYS A 270 -1.21 -1.71 -0.73
C LYS A 270 -2.60 -1.07 -0.70
N TYR A 271 -3.60 -1.76 -1.26
CA TYR A 271 -4.97 -1.28 -1.25
C TYR A 271 -5.53 -1.21 0.17
N LEU A 272 -5.33 -2.24 0.99
CA LEU A 272 -5.77 -2.30 2.38
C LEU A 272 -5.14 -1.18 3.22
N ASN A 273 -3.82 -0.98 3.11
CA ASN A 273 -3.12 0.13 3.77
C ASN A 273 -3.71 1.49 3.36
N SER A 274 -4.01 1.66 2.07
CA SER A 274 -4.65 2.89 1.59
C SER A 274 -6.05 3.12 2.16
N LEU A 275 -6.79 2.05 2.49
CA LEU A 275 -8.14 2.14 3.07
C LEU A 275 -8.12 2.56 4.54
N TYR A 276 -7.21 1.99 5.35
CA TYR A 276 -7.09 2.32 6.77
C TYR A 276 -6.47 3.70 6.98
N ILE A 277 -5.34 3.98 6.30
CA ILE A 277 -4.59 5.23 6.47
C ILE A 277 -5.38 6.46 5.99
N ASN A 278 -6.16 6.32 4.91
CA ASN A 278 -7.04 7.40 4.43
C ASN A 278 -8.47 7.33 5.02
N GLY A 279 -8.72 6.36 5.91
CA GLY A 279 -9.97 6.18 6.62
C GLY A 279 -9.99 6.93 7.95
N ASP A 280 -10.74 6.40 8.90
CA ASP A 280 -10.73 6.88 10.28
C ASP A 280 -9.65 6.13 11.07
N LEU A 281 -8.71 6.87 11.67
CA LEU A 281 -7.59 6.30 12.43
C LEU A 281 -8.05 5.56 13.70
N GLN A 282 -9.34 5.63 14.06
CA GLN A 282 -9.91 4.84 15.16
C GLN A 282 -9.82 3.32 14.93
N TYR A 283 -9.76 2.87 13.67
CA TYR A 283 -9.67 1.45 13.34
C TYR A 283 -8.22 0.91 13.28
N GLU A 284 -7.22 1.73 13.62
CA GLU A 284 -5.81 1.31 13.61
C GLU A 284 -5.51 0.21 14.64
N ASP A 285 -6.20 0.25 15.79
CA ASP A 285 -6.10 -0.80 16.81
C ASP A 285 -6.64 -2.14 16.32
N GLU A 286 -7.77 -2.11 15.60
CA GLU A 286 -8.35 -3.29 14.95
C GLU A 286 -7.42 -3.85 13.87
N PHE A 287 -6.82 -2.97 13.05
CA PHE A 287 -5.87 -3.36 12.00
C PHE A 287 -4.68 -4.12 12.57
N ILE A 288 -4.06 -3.59 13.63
CA ILE A 288 -2.89 -4.18 14.27
C ILE A 288 -3.27 -5.49 14.96
N SER A 289 -4.37 -5.50 15.71
CA SER A 289 -4.85 -6.71 16.39
C SER A 289 -5.11 -7.84 15.39
N ARG A 290 -5.79 -7.54 14.27
CA ARG A 290 -6.08 -8.51 13.22
C ARG A 290 -4.82 -9.04 12.54
N CYS A 291 -3.83 -8.17 12.28
CA CYS A 291 -2.51 -8.61 11.79
C CYS A 291 -1.85 -9.58 12.77
N ILE A 292 -1.74 -9.21 14.05
CA ILE A 292 -1.07 -10.03 15.07
C ILE A 292 -1.80 -11.34 15.31
N ASP A 293 -3.13 -11.33 15.35
CA ASP A 293 -3.94 -12.55 15.52
C ASP A 293 -3.76 -13.51 14.34
N SER A 294 -3.69 -13.00 13.11
CA SER A 294 -3.43 -13.82 11.92
C SER A 294 -2.05 -14.49 11.96
N ILE A 295 -1.02 -13.73 12.39
CA ILE A 295 0.35 -14.25 12.54
C ILE A 295 0.37 -15.29 13.67
N LYS A 296 -0.31 -15.00 14.80
CA LYS A 296 -0.40 -15.90 15.96
C LYS A 296 -1.08 -17.22 15.62
N ALA A 297 -2.18 -17.17 14.88
CA ALA A 297 -2.88 -18.37 14.43
C ALA A 297 -1.96 -19.24 13.55
N ALA A 298 -1.25 -18.63 12.60
CA ALA A 298 -0.30 -19.33 11.74
C ALA A 298 0.89 -19.90 12.54
N ALA A 299 1.47 -19.11 13.44
CA ALA A 299 2.58 -19.54 14.30
C ALA A 299 2.21 -20.73 15.18
N SER A 300 1.01 -20.74 15.77
CA SER A 300 0.51 -21.87 16.58
C SER A 300 0.30 -23.15 15.76
N SER A 301 0.09 -23.01 14.45
CA SER A 301 -0.23 -24.11 13.53
C SER A 301 1.00 -24.62 12.75
N LEU A 302 2.20 -24.09 13.00
CA LEU A 302 3.46 -24.51 12.38
C LEU A 302 3.82 -25.99 12.60
N SER A 303 3.18 -26.65 13.56
CA SER A 303 3.34 -28.08 13.85
C SER A 303 2.48 -29.01 12.98
N GLN A 304 1.59 -28.47 12.13
CA GLN A 304 0.66 -29.22 11.28
C GLN A 304 1.19 -29.43 9.84
N GLU A 305 0.51 -30.22 9.01
CA GLU A 305 0.92 -30.59 7.64
C GLU A 305 1.07 -29.39 6.66
N ASN A 306 0.41 -28.26 6.92
CA ASN A 306 0.44 -27.06 6.05
C ASN A 306 1.51 -26.05 6.47
N GLN A 307 2.76 -26.48 6.60
CA GLN A 307 3.85 -25.64 7.12
C GLN A 307 4.18 -24.46 6.20
N ASP A 308 4.28 -24.70 4.88
CA ASP A 308 4.65 -23.68 3.90
C ASP A 308 3.60 -22.56 3.80
N ASP A 309 2.31 -22.93 3.81
CA ASP A 309 1.22 -21.96 3.79
C ASP A 309 1.21 -21.11 5.08
N ASN A 310 1.50 -21.71 6.24
CA ASN A 310 1.59 -20.99 7.51
C ASN A 310 2.78 -20.03 7.55
N LEU A 311 3.96 -20.44 7.06
CA LEU A 311 5.13 -19.55 6.93
C LEU A 311 4.84 -18.39 5.96
N GLN A 312 4.17 -18.65 4.85
CA GLN A 312 3.73 -17.62 3.92
C GLN A 312 2.73 -16.66 4.57
N ILE A 313 1.72 -17.15 5.31
CA ILE A 313 0.77 -16.31 6.04
C ILE A 313 1.49 -15.41 7.06
N MET A 314 2.47 -15.94 7.79
CA MET A 314 3.29 -15.15 8.71
C MET A 314 4.07 -14.06 7.96
N GLU A 315 4.73 -14.41 6.84
CA GLU A 315 5.43 -13.46 5.98
C GLU A 315 4.51 -12.34 5.52
N ARG A 316 3.32 -12.70 5.03
CA ARG A 316 2.33 -11.73 4.55
C ARG A 316 1.84 -10.82 5.67
N GLY A 317 1.54 -11.37 6.85
CA GLY A 317 1.11 -10.59 8.00
C GLY A 317 2.17 -9.59 8.46
N ILE A 318 3.44 -10.00 8.55
CA ILE A 318 4.55 -9.13 8.95
C ILE A 318 4.84 -8.08 7.88
N CYS A 319 4.83 -8.48 6.60
CA CYS A 319 5.00 -7.56 5.48
C CYS A 319 3.89 -6.50 5.43
N LEU A 320 2.64 -6.91 5.66
CA LEU A 320 1.51 -5.99 5.76
C LEU A 320 1.71 -4.98 6.89
N LEU A 321 2.13 -5.42 8.08
CA LEU A 321 2.40 -4.54 9.20
C LEU A 321 3.55 -3.55 8.92
N LYS A 322 4.67 -4.04 8.36
CA LYS A 322 5.82 -3.21 7.99
C LYS A 322 5.43 -2.16 6.94
N THR A 323 4.80 -2.60 5.84
CA THR A 323 4.37 -1.70 4.76
C THR A 323 3.32 -0.71 5.23
N HIS A 324 2.46 -1.09 6.17
CA HIS A 324 1.49 -0.18 6.77
C HIS A 324 2.20 0.94 7.55
N ILE A 325 3.14 0.61 8.43
CA ILE A 325 3.92 1.60 9.20
C ILE A 325 4.71 2.53 8.27
N GLU A 326 5.37 1.99 7.25
CA GLU A 326 6.12 2.79 6.28
C GLU A 326 5.20 3.74 5.50
N THR A 327 4.03 3.25 5.08
CA THR A 327 3.03 4.07 4.38
C THR A 327 2.46 5.14 5.30
N PHE A 328 2.18 4.82 6.56
CA PHE A 328 1.73 5.78 7.57
C PHE A 328 2.79 6.86 7.81
N LYS A 329 4.07 6.47 8.00
CA LYS A 329 5.18 7.40 8.17
C LYS A 329 5.31 8.35 6.97
N ARG A 330 5.22 7.84 5.74
CA ARG A 330 5.25 8.66 4.52
C ARG A 330 4.06 9.61 4.44
N ARG A 331 2.86 9.12 4.77
CA ARG A 331 1.61 9.89 4.71
C ARG A 331 1.57 11.02 5.73
N PHE A 332 2.03 10.79 6.95
CA PHE A 332 2.02 11.76 8.05
C PHE A 332 3.39 12.39 8.33
N ALA A 333 4.34 12.27 7.41
CA ALA A 333 5.73 12.72 7.57
C ALA A 333 5.85 14.17 8.05
N PHE A 334 5.00 15.06 7.53
CA PHE A 334 4.94 16.47 7.95
C PHE A 334 4.68 16.60 9.47
N HIS A 335 3.65 15.92 9.98
CA HIS A 335 3.27 16.00 11.39
C HIS A 335 4.25 15.27 12.30
N LEU A 336 4.75 14.10 11.87
CA LEU A 336 5.75 13.34 12.63
C LEU A 336 7.07 14.13 12.77
N ARG A 337 7.50 14.84 11.73
CA ARG A 337 8.68 15.71 11.80
C ARG A 337 8.43 16.92 12.68
N LEU A 338 7.24 17.51 12.62
CA LEU A 338 6.87 18.63 13.49
C LEU A 338 6.91 18.23 14.97
N TRP A 339 6.37 17.06 15.33
CA TRP A 339 6.48 16.53 16.69
C TRP A 339 7.92 16.36 17.15
N LEU A 340 8.80 15.87 16.26
CA LEU A 340 10.22 15.75 16.55
C LEU A 340 10.86 17.11 16.86
N LEU A 341 10.55 18.13 16.07
CA LEU A 341 11.05 19.50 16.28
C LEU A 341 10.48 20.16 17.54
N GLU A 342 9.25 19.82 17.92
CA GLU A 342 8.60 20.32 19.14
C GLU A 342 8.98 19.52 20.40
N GLY A 343 9.88 18.54 20.29
CA GLY A 343 10.34 17.72 21.42
C GLY A 343 9.38 16.59 21.83
N GLN A 344 8.30 16.38 21.09
CA GLN A 344 7.33 15.28 21.25
C GLN A 344 7.58 14.15 20.24
N GLY A 345 8.80 14.07 19.71
CA GLY A 345 9.18 13.14 18.66
C GLY A 345 9.13 11.68 19.08
N ILE A 346 8.60 10.86 18.17
CA ILE A 346 8.69 9.41 18.25
C ILE A 346 10.10 9.01 17.77
N THR A 347 10.99 8.61 18.69
CA THR A 347 12.39 8.28 18.37
C THR A 347 12.66 6.78 18.46
N CYS A 348 13.44 6.22 17.52
CA CYS A 348 13.93 4.85 17.58
C CYS A 348 15.43 4.79 17.88
N HIS A 349 15.85 3.82 18.71
CA HIS A 349 17.24 3.64 19.13
C HIS A 349 18.20 3.32 17.97
N LYS A 350 17.67 2.86 16.82
CA LYS A 350 18.43 2.65 15.58
C LYS A 350 18.36 3.79 14.55
N GLN A 351 17.60 4.86 14.78
CA GLN A 351 17.41 5.95 13.80
C GLN A 351 18.73 6.59 13.34
N LYS A 352 19.73 6.63 14.23
CA LYS A 352 21.06 7.17 13.94
C LYS A 352 22.03 6.12 13.34
N GLN A 353 21.77 4.82 13.53
CA GLN A 353 22.60 3.73 13.00
C GLN A 353 22.18 3.30 11.58
N GLN A 354 20.89 3.42 11.23
CA GLN A 354 20.36 3.10 9.90
C GLN A 354 20.59 4.20 8.85
N ARG A 355 21.32 5.29 9.18
CA ARG A 355 21.87 6.16 8.14
C ARG A 355 22.79 5.28 7.28
N PRO A 356 22.45 5.02 6.01
CA PRO A 356 23.09 3.97 5.26
C PRO A 356 24.60 4.23 5.21
N SER A 357 25.37 3.15 5.35
CA SER A 357 26.82 3.08 5.13
C SER A 357 27.26 3.51 3.73
N GLU A 358 26.32 3.88 2.85
CA GLU A 358 26.56 4.52 1.57
C GLU A 358 26.55 6.04 1.77
N LYS A 359 27.72 6.64 1.56
CA LYS A 359 28.09 8.04 1.23
C LYS A 359 26.99 9.05 0.83
N HIS A 360 25.86 9.12 1.53
CA HIS A 360 24.86 10.17 1.37
C HIS A 360 25.21 11.28 2.35
N PHE A 361 26.08 12.19 1.89
CA PHE A 361 26.39 13.41 2.62
C PHE A 361 25.09 14.18 2.90
N PRO A 362 24.93 14.78 4.09
CA PRO A 362 23.79 15.64 4.37
C PRO A 362 23.76 16.78 3.34
N ILE A 363 22.59 17.00 2.79
CA ILE A 363 22.26 18.10 1.88
C ILE A 363 21.84 19.29 2.74
N ARG A 364 22.49 20.42 2.55
CA ARG A 364 22.07 21.68 3.16
C ARG A 364 21.04 22.36 2.28
N VAL A 365 19.82 22.52 2.79
CA VAL A 365 18.75 23.25 2.12
C VAL A 365 18.68 24.67 2.67
N MET A 366 18.82 25.64 1.78
CA MET A 366 18.88 27.06 2.09
C MET A 366 17.49 27.69 1.86
N CYS A 367 16.77 28.01 2.92
CA CYS A 367 15.45 28.63 2.83
C CYS A 367 15.53 30.14 3.06
N ARG A 368 15.00 30.93 2.11
CA ARG A 368 14.90 32.39 2.24
C ARG A 368 13.51 32.78 2.73
N SER A 369 13.47 33.64 3.75
CA SER A 369 12.20 34.11 4.33
C SER A 369 11.34 34.85 3.30
N PRO A 370 10.00 34.80 3.44
CA PRO A 370 9.10 35.59 2.61
C PRO A 370 9.41 37.09 2.69
N ALA A 371 9.31 37.79 1.54
CA ALA A 371 9.55 39.23 1.41
C ALA A 371 8.60 40.14 2.22
N GLY A 372 7.67 39.57 2.99
CA GLY A 372 6.75 40.28 3.88
C GLY A 372 7.16 40.30 5.36
N LEU A 373 8.20 39.56 5.75
CA LEU A 373 8.80 39.61 7.10
C LEU A 373 9.98 40.59 7.18
N SER A 374 10.45 41.12 6.05
CA SER A 374 11.34 42.28 5.99
C SER A 374 10.49 43.53 6.01
N ASP A 375 10.24 44.07 7.19
CA ASP A 375 9.49 45.31 7.36
C ASP A 375 10.18 46.45 6.60
N LYS A 376 9.40 47.24 5.85
CA LYS A 376 9.90 48.31 4.99
C LYS A 376 10.33 49.56 5.76
N ASP A 377 10.15 49.59 7.08
CA ASP A 377 10.29 50.82 7.88
C ASP A 377 11.51 50.88 8.83
N ARG A 378 12.57 50.10 8.57
CA ARG A 378 13.85 50.27 9.29
C ARG A 378 15.01 50.65 8.38
N VAL A 379 14.93 51.85 7.80
CA VAL A 379 16.12 52.60 7.36
C VAL A 379 16.54 53.54 8.48
N ARG A 380 17.20 53.01 9.51
CA ARG A 380 18.16 53.76 10.34
C ARG A 380 18.91 52.82 11.27
N ASN A 381 20.20 52.73 11.00
CA ASN A 381 21.29 52.10 11.75
C ASN A 381 21.41 50.58 11.63
N ASP A 382 22.49 50.21 10.93
CA ASP A 382 23.32 49.01 11.03
C ASP A 382 22.69 47.62 10.80
N TYR A 383 23.13 47.01 9.69
CA TYR A 383 23.18 45.57 9.38
C TYR A 383 22.44 44.62 10.33
N CYS A 384 21.15 44.34 10.07
CA CYS A 384 20.53 43.05 10.39
C CYS A 384 19.12 42.98 9.78
N PHE A 385 18.66 41.77 9.46
CA PHE A 385 17.28 41.41 9.03
C PHE A 385 16.88 41.44 7.54
N SER A 386 17.71 41.88 6.58
CA SER A 386 17.38 41.78 5.14
C SER A 386 17.71 40.41 4.48
N ASN A 387 18.36 39.50 5.20
CA ASN A 387 18.77 38.17 4.72
C ASN A 387 18.55 37.09 5.79
N LEU A 388 17.33 36.95 6.32
CA LEU A 388 16.99 35.81 7.17
C LEU A 388 16.93 34.54 6.32
N GLN A 389 17.99 33.75 6.44
CA GLN A 389 18.17 32.49 5.75
C GLN A 389 18.23 31.37 6.79
N GLY A 390 17.29 30.42 6.69
CA GLY A 390 17.37 29.15 7.42
C GLY A 390 18.20 28.17 6.60
N THR A 391 19.16 27.50 7.22
CA THR A 391 19.89 26.38 6.60
C THR A 391 19.53 25.11 7.35
N PHE A 392 18.93 24.15 6.66
CA PHE A 392 18.52 22.87 7.21
C PHE A 392 19.43 21.76 6.69
N GLU A 393 19.98 20.94 7.58
CA GLU A 393 20.69 19.72 7.20
C GLU A 393 19.69 18.57 7.06
N MET A 394 19.57 18.05 5.85
CA MET A 394 18.63 16.98 5.48
C MET A 394 19.36 15.88 4.70
N HIS A 395 18.78 14.71 4.56
CA HIS A 395 19.28 13.66 3.68
C HIS A 395 18.54 13.64 2.35
N SER A 396 19.17 13.08 1.31
CA SER A 396 18.54 12.92 0.00
C SER A 396 17.29 12.02 0.05
N SER A 397 17.22 11.12 1.03
CA SER A 397 16.08 10.22 1.28
C SER A 397 14.91 10.89 2.00
N ASP A 398 15.11 12.06 2.62
CA ASP A 398 14.06 12.73 3.40
C ASP A 398 12.94 13.19 2.45
N LEU A 399 11.73 13.29 2.97
CA LEU A 399 10.54 13.64 2.18
C LEU A 399 10.35 15.16 2.07
N VAL A 400 9.70 15.61 0.99
CA VAL A 400 9.31 17.02 0.83
C VAL A 400 8.41 17.49 1.98
N ALA A 401 7.56 16.60 2.51
CA ALA A 401 6.76 16.85 3.71
C ALA A 401 7.61 17.23 4.94
N GLU A 402 8.77 16.60 5.12
CA GLU A 402 9.67 16.88 6.24
C GLU A 402 10.33 18.26 6.07
N LEU A 403 10.74 18.62 4.85
CA LEU A 403 11.24 19.96 4.54
C LEU A 403 10.19 21.03 4.83
N ARG A 404 8.92 20.77 4.51
CA ARG A 404 7.82 21.69 4.87
C ARG A 404 7.66 21.83 6.38
N ALA A 405 7.82 20.75 7.14
CA ALA A 405 7.74 20.79 8.60
C ALA A 405 8.88 21.64 9.18
N GLU A 406 10.12 21.46 8.70
CA GLU A 406 11.28 22.29 9.07
C GLU A 406 11.04 23.78 8.80
N VAL A 407 10.60 24.11 7.58
CA VAL A 407 10.29 25.50 7.22
C VAL A 407 9.17 26.06 8.10
N THR A 408 8.16 25.23 8.40
CA THR A 408 7.02 25.64 9.23
C THR A 408 7.45 25.94 10.66
N HIS A 409 8.25 25.06 11.26
CA HIS A 409 8.79 25.26 12.60
C HIS A 409 9.74 26.47 12.66
N TRP A 410 10.62 26.63 11.67
CA TRP A 410 11.50 27.80 11.57
C TRP A 410 10.74 29.12 11.47
N CYS A 411 9.68 29.18 10.65
CA CYS A 411 8.82 30.35 10.56
C CYS A 411 8.09 30.65 11.88
N LYS A 412 7.64 29.62 12.62
CA LYS A 412 7.05 29.76 13.95
C LYS A 412 8.04 30.37 14.96
N LEU A 413 9.25 29.83 15.04
CA LEU A 413 10.32 30.36 15.91
C LEU A 413 10.69 31.81 15.57
N LEU A 414 10.75 32.13 14.28
CA LEU A 414 11.03 33.49 13.83
C LEU A 414 9.94 34.47 14.26
N GLN A 415 8.67 34.06 14.19
CA GLN A 415 7.53 34.84 14.65
C GLN A 415 7.56 35.08 16.16
N GLU A 416 7.85 34.02 16.94
CA GLU A 416 7.99 34.12 18.39
C GLU A 416 9.10 35.10 18.80
N ARG A 417 10.25 35.06 18.11
CA ARG A 417 11.36 36.01 18.33
C ARG A 417 10.96 37.46 18.04
N ILE A 418 10.27 37.71 16.92
CA ILE A 418 9.78 39.05 16.57
C ILE A 418 8.78 39.55 17.63
N GLN A 419 7.92 38.68 18.15
CA GLN A 419 6.94 39.05 19.18
C GLN A 419 7.60 39.36 20.54
N GLN A 420 8.68 38.66 20.90
CA GLN A 420 9.45 38.92 22.11
C GLN A 420 10.21 40.25 22.05
N GLU A 421 10.83 40.61 20.92
CA GLU A 421 11.53 41.89 20.76
C GLU A 421 10.61 43.11 20.91
N HIS A 422 9.33 42.99 20.52
CA HIS A 422 8.32 44.04 20.68
C HIS A 422 7.89 44.26 22.14
N GLN A 423 8.13 43.30 23.05
CA GLN A 423 7.77 43.41 24.47
C GLN A 423 8.91 43.98 25.33
N SER A 424 10.16 43.89 24.87
CA SER A 424 11.36 44.37 25.58
C SER A 424 11.77 45.83 25.28
N GLY A 425 11.07 46.53 24.38
CA GLY A 425 11.29 47.94 24.09
C GLY A 425 10.54 48.86 25.06
N ASP A 426 11.29 49.57 25.91
CA ASP A 426 10.76 50.52 26.89
C ASP A 426 10.03 51.72 26.23
N GLY A 427 8.88 52.08 26.79
CA GLY A 427 8.33 53.44 26.77
C GLY A 427 7.72 54.01 25.47
N THR A 428 6.39 54.01 25.42
CA THR A 428 5.52 55.02 24.76
C THR A 428 5.59 55.18 23.24
N GLN A 429 4.75 54.41 22.53
CA GLN A 429 3.67 54.93 21.69
C GLN A 429 2.76 53.76 21.27
N HIS A 430 1.46 53.88 21.56
CA HIS A 430 0.45 52.95 21.04
C HIS A 430 0.44 53.04 19.51
N ALA A 431 1.19 52.17 18.85
CA ALA A 431 0.93 51.82 17.46
C ALA A 431 -0.31 50.91 17.45
N PRO A 432 -1.39 51.27 16.74
CA PRO A 432 -2.53 50.38 16.61
C PRO A 432 -2.05 49.10 15.92
N LEU A 433 -2.43 47.96 16.48
CA LEU A 433 -2.35 46.66 15.81
C LEU A 433 -2.85 46.85 14.36
N SER A 434 -1.92 46.79 13.41
CA SER A 434 -2.27 46.66 12.00
C SER A 434 -3.18 45.43 11.88
N PRO A 435 -4.41 45.55 11.33
CA PRO A 435 -5.29 44.40 11.10
C PRO A 435 -4.75 43.44 10.01
N PHE A 436 -3.52 43.68 9.54
CA PHE A 436 -2.83 42.93 8.50
C PHE A 436 -1.49 42.37 8.99
N SER A 437 -1.38 41.89 10.24
CA SER A 437 -0.44 40.80 10.50
C SER A 437 -1.00 39.59 9.75
N PRO A 438 -0.40 39.11 8.65
CA PRO A 438 -0.88 37.88 8.06
C PRO A 438 -0.69 36.82 9.14
N GLN A 439 -1.78 36.27 9.67
CA GLN A 439 -1.67 34.99 10.36
C GLN A 439 -1.08 34.03 9.32
N LEU A 440 0.19 33.70 9.52
CA LEU A 440 0.96 32.79 8.69
C LEU A 440 0.36 31.40 8.92
N HIS A 441 -0.74 31.10 8.23
CA HIS A 441 -1.36 29.79 8.32
C HIS A 441 -0.56 28.82 7.43
N PRO A 442 0.06 27.78 8.00
CA PRO A 442 0.65 26.71 7.20
C PRO A 442 -0.45 25.99 6.39
N PRO A 443 -0.09 25.30 5.29
CA PRO A 443 1.27 25.10 4.78
C PRO A 443 1.80 26.27 3.94
N PHE A 444 3.10 26.58 4.08
CA PHE A 444 3.79 27.60 3.29
C PHE A 444 4.04 27.15 1.85
N ARG A 445 3.97 28.09 0.90
CA ARG A 445 4.31 27.85 -0.50
C ARG A 445 5.83 27.88 -0.68
N LEU A 446 6.40 26.75 -1.06
CA LEU A 446 7.83 26.57 -1.30
C LEU A 446 8.13 26.57 -2.80
N ILE A 447 9.15 27.32 -3.23
CA ILE A 447 9.57 27.42 -4.63
C ILE A 447 11.06 27.10 -4.73
N SER A 448 11.43 26.13 -5.55
CA SER A 448 12.82 25.73 -5.82
C SER A 448 13.06 25.69 -7.33
N GLN A 449 14.21 26.21 -7.80
CA GLN A 449 14.58 26.21 -9.24
C GLN A 449 13.47 26.75 -10.18
N GLY A 450 12.68 27.73 -9.73
CA GLY A 450 11.58 28.30 -10.52
C GLY A 450 10.29 27.45 -10.56
N HIS A 451 10.28 26.28 -9.89
CA HIS A 451 9.12 25.41 -9.78
C HIS A 451 8.54 25.46 -8.36
N GLU A 452 7.22 25.48 -8.25
CA GLU A 452 6.54 25.35 -6.96
C GLU A 452 6.60 23.88 -6.52
N LEU A 453 7.04 23.66 -5.29
CA LEU A 453 6.83 22.37 -4.64
C LEU A 453 5.36 22.32 -4.27
N THR A 454 4.57 21.66 -5.09
CA THR A 454 3.14 21.46 -4.84
C THR A 454 2.94 20.37 -3.78
N PRO A 455 1.85 20.42 -3.00
CA PRO A 455 1.63 19.44 -1.91
C PRO A 455 1.54 17.97 -2.37
N ASP A 456 1.19 17.69 -3.62
CA ASP A 456 1.23 16.32 -4.19
C ASP A 456 2.64 15.71 -4.25
N LEU A 457 3.69 16.54 -4.12
CA LEU A 457 5.06 16.08 -4.02
C LEU A 457 5.48 15.73 -2.58
N ASP A 458 4.61 15.92 -1.58
CA ASP A 458 4.93 15.76 -0.15
C ASP A 458 5.44 14.35 0.20
N GLU A 459 4.92 13.32 -0.47
CA GLU A 459 5.29 11.92 -0.26
C GLU A 459 6.51 11.47 -1.10
N LYS A 460 7.09 12.36 -1.92
CA LYS A 460 8.31 12.09 -2.70
C LYS A 460 9.57 12.47 -1.91
N SER A 461 10.66 11.78 -2.19
CA SER A 461 11.96 12.12 -1.59
C SER A 461 12.56 13.39 -2.21
N LEU A 462 13.45 14.05 -1.47
CA LEU A 462 14.21 15.19 -1.98
C LEU A 462 15.08 14.79 -3.20
N ALA A 463 15.57 13.55 -3.25
CA ALA A 463 16.27 13.01 -4.41
C ALA A 463 15.38 12.94 -5.66
N ASP A 464 14.13 12.48 -5.52
CA ASP A 464 13.17 12.37 -6.63
C ASP A 464 12.80 13.74 -7.22
N VAL A 465 12.84 14.78 -6.39
CA VAL A 465 12.59 16.18 -6.80
C VAL A 465 13.87 16.86 -7.30
N GLY A 466 15.03 16.20 -7.22
CA GLY A 466 16.31 16.69 -7.75
C GLY A 466 17.02 17.72 -6.87
N PHE A 467 16.81 17.68 -5.55
CA PHE A 467 17.54 18.53 -4.62
C PHE A 467 19.04 18.18 -4.56
N LYS A 468 19.88 19.21 -4.41
CA LYS A 468 21.34 19.13 -4.31
C LYS A 468 21.82 19.91 -3.08
N ASP A 469 23.07 19.70 -2.67
CA ASP A 469 23.68 20.48 -1.58
C ASP A 469 23.63 21.99 -1.89
N LEU A 470 23.33 22.79 -0.86
CA LEU A 470 23.15 24.23 -0.91
C LEU A 470 22.02 24.70 -1.86
N GLN A 471 21.00 23.87 -2.06
CA GLN A 471 19.84 24.23 -2.89
C GLN A 471 19.02 25.34 -2.22
N LEU A 472 18.78 26.42 -2.96
CA LEU A 472 17.98 27.55 -2.51
C LEU A 472 16.47 27.29 -2.70
N VAL A 473 15.70 27.54 -1.65
CA VAL A 473 14.23 27.45 -1.60
C VAL A 473 13.67 28.79 -1.15
N PHE A 474 12.73 29.33 -1.93
CA PHE A 474 12.01 30.55 -1.58
C PHE A 474 10.71 30.20 -0.88
N VAL A 475 10.52 30.73 0.32
CA VAL A 475 9.29 30.57 1.09
C VAL A 475 8.39 31.77 0.81
N SER A 476 7.13 31.53 0.44
CA SER A 476 6.16 32.59 0.17
C SER A 476 4.88 32.39 0.97
N VAL A 477 4.36 33.51 1.48
CA VAL A 477 3.08 33.60 2.18
C VAL A 477 2.00 33.86 1.15
N GLY A 478 1.76 32.88 0.29
CA GLY A 478 0.66 32.91 -0.67
C GLY A 478 -0.40 31.94 -0.20
N ALA A 479 -1.66 32.38 -0.14
CA ALA A 479 -2.79 31.48 0.09
C ALA A 479 -2.65 30.28 -0.85
N ALA A 480 -2.44 29.08 -0.29
CA ALA A 480 -2.56 27.85 -1.05
C ALA A 480 -3.88 27.96 -1.81
N ARG A 481 -3.83 27.98 -3.15
CA ARG A 481 -5.06 27.91 -3.92
C ARG A 481 -5.73 26.64 -3.44
N ARG A 482 -6.92 26.76 -2.84
CA ARG A 482 -7.79 25.61 -2.64
C ARG A 482 -8.14 25.14 -4.04
N ASP A 483 -7.27 24.32 -4.63
CA ASP A 483 -7.66 23.55 -5.77
C ASP A 483 -8.87 22.76 -5.31
N ARG A 484 -9.96 22.87 -6.08
CA ARG A 484 -11.13 22.03 -5.88
C ARG A 484 -10.62 20.62 -6.19
N TYR A 485 -10.13 19.91 -5.18
CA TYR A 485 -9.77 18.51 -5.30
C TYR A 485 -10.99 17.83 -5.91
N HIS A 486 -10.82 17.34 -7.14
CA HIS A 486 -11.87 16.58 -7.81
C HIS A 486 -12.18 15.37 -6.92
N ASP A 487 -13.46 15.09 -6.76
CA ASP A 487 -14.03 13.94 -6.04
C ASP A 487 -13.33 12.63 -6.47
N GLY A 488 -12.23 12.29 -5.80
CA GLY A 488 -11.34 11.17 -6.17
C GLY A 488 -9.83 11.38 -5.99
N SER A 489 -9.30 12.62 -5.87
CA SER A 489 -7.85 12.83 -5.63
C SER A 489 -7.51 12.85 -4.14
N GLN A 490 -6.42 12.14 -3.77
CA GLN A 490 -5.96 12.04 -2.39
C GLN A 490 -5.55 13.42 -1.85
N VAL A 491 -6.02 13.75 -0.63
CA VAL A 491 -5.62 15.00 0.06
C VAL A 491 -4.11 14.94 0.37
N PRO A 492 -3.31 15.97 0.13
CA PRO A 492 -1.87 15.95 0.40
C PRO A 492 -1.51 15.87 1.89
N SER A 493 -0.35 15.29 2.20
CA SER A 493 0.13 15.06 3.57
C SER A 493 0.17 16.32 4.45
N SER A 494 0.68 17.45 3.93
CA SER A 494 0.75 18.71 4.68
C SER A 494 -0.60 19.38 4.97
N VAL A 495 -1.68 18.91 4.33
CA VAL A 495 -3.05 19.44 4.50
C VAL A 495 -3.90 18.54 5.40
N LEU A 496 -3.41 17.33 5.73
CA LEU A 496 -4.11 16.41 6.63
C LEU A 496 -4.16 16.96 8.06
N PRO A 497 -5.21 16.63 8.84
CA PRO A 497 -5.20 16.87 10.28
C PRO A 497 -4.07 16.06 10.94
N ALA A 498 -3.51 16.60 12.02
CA ALA A 498 -2.50 15.88 12.80
C ALA A 498 -3.10 14.58 13.36
N PRO A 499 -2.41 13.44 13.23
CA PRO A 499 -2.89 12.18 13.79
C PRO A 499 -2.88 12.25 15.33
N SER A 500 -3.82 11.60 16.00
CA SER A 500 -3.77 11.48 17.47
C SER A 500 -2.66 10.50 17.86
N TRP A 501 -1.82 10.88 18.83
CA TRP A 501 -0.67 10.08 19.28
C TRP A 501 -1.05 8.63 19.65
N ASP A 502 -2.16 8.44 20.37
CA ASP A 502 -2.66 7.13 20.81
C ASP A 502 -3.10 6.20 19.67
N ASN A 503 -3.52 6.78 18.53
CA ASN A 503 -3.97 6.03 17.35
C ASN A 503 -2.85 5.89 16.31
N THR A 504 -1.60 6.19 16.66
CA THR A 504 -0.48 5.96 15.75
C THR A 504 -0.09 4.48 15.76
N PRO A 505 0.05 3.82 14.60
CA PRO A 505 0.35 2.39 14.53
C PRO A 505 1.60 1.98 15.31
N MET A 506 2.60 2.85 15.29
CA MET A 506 3.87 2.68 16.01
C MET A 506 3.70 2.62 17.53
N VAL A 507 2.80 3.43 18.11
CA VAL A 507 2.54 3.47 19.56
C VAL A 507 1.68 2.28 19.98
N ILE A 508 0.68 1.92 19.16
CA ILE A 508 -0.18 0.76 19.43
C ILE A 508 0.67 -0.52 19.48
N LEU A 509 1.58 -0.74 18.53
CA LEU A 509 2.47 -1.92 18.52
C LEU A 509 3.43 -1.99 19.71
N LEU A 510 3.72 -0.86 20.36
CA LEU A 510 4.56 -0.82 21.55
C LEU A 510 3.83 -1.16 22.85
N ARG A 511 2.50 -1.32 22.82
CA ARG A 511 1.76 -1.82 23.98
C ARG A 511 2.26 -3.20 24.35
N GLU A 512 2.34 -3.49 25.64
CA GLU A 512 2.99 -4.70 26.18
C GLU A 512 2.50 -5.98 25.51
N GLN A 513 1.18 -6.11 25.32
CA GLN A 513 0.52 -7.26 24.68
C GLN A 513 1.09 -7.61 23.30
N HIS A 514 1.31 -6.61 22.45
CA HIS A 514 1.77 -6.81 21.07
C HIS A 514 3.29 -6.99 21.02
N SER A 515 4.03 -6.22 21.82
CA SER A 515 5.49 -6.30 21.85
C SER A 515 6.00 -7.66 22.34
N GLU A 516 5.40 -8.23 23.39
CA GLU A 516 5.76 -9.57 23.87
C GLU A 516 5.41 -10.65 22.84
N THR A 517 4.29 -10.48 22.15
CA THR A 517 3.87 -11.40 21.09
C THR A 517 4.87 -11.43 19.94
N LEU A 518 5.41 -10.27 19.52
CA LEU A 518 6.47 -10.20 18.49
C LEU A 518 7.76 -10.92 18.90
N PHE A 519 8.20 -10.77 20.16
CA PHE A 519 9.35 -11.53 20.68
C PHE A 519 9.05 -13.04 20.75
N SER A 520 7.83 -13.43 21.14
CA SER A 520 7.44 -14.85 21.16
C SER A 520 7.49 -15.49 19.77
N PHE A 521 7.20 -14.73 18.71
CA PHE A 521 7.33 -15.24 17.33
C PHE A 521 8.78 -15.50 16.94
N LEU A 522 9.71 -14.62 17.36
CA LEU A 522 11.15 -14.85 17.14
C LEU A 522 11.62 -16.13 17.85
N GLU A 523 11.15 -16.37 19.07
CA GLU A 523 11.47 -17.60 19.82
C GLU A 523 10.91 -18.85 19.12
N ILE A 524 9.64 -18.82 18.68
CA ILE A 524 9.01 -19.94 17.95
C ILE A 524 9.75 -20.27 16.65
N LEU A 525 10.21 -19.26 15.91
CA LEU A 525 10.94 -19.46 14.65
C LEU A 525 12.36 -19.97 14.88
N ASP A 526 13.04 -19.53 15.94
CA ASP A 526 14.38 -20.02 16.30
C ASP A 526 14.34 -21.47 16.80
N ASP A 527 13.31 -21.83 17.57
CA ASP A 527 13.03 -23.21 17.97
C ASP A 527 12.70 -24.10 16.75
N PHE A 528 11.94 -23.57 15.79
CA PHE A 528 11.62 -24.27 14.54
C PHE A 528 12.89 -24.60 13.74
N ASN A 529 13.79 -23.63 13.57
CA ASN A 529 15.09 -23.85 12.92
C ASN A 529 15.94 -24.88 13.66
N SER A 530 16.01 -24.79 14.99
CA SER A 530 16.78 -25.71 15.83
C SER A 530 16.25 -27.15 15.80
N SER A 531 14.92 -27.32 15.75
CA SER A 531 14.27 -28.64 15.72
C SER A 531 14.45 -29.39 14.39
N THR A 532 14.61 -28.64 13.29
CA THR A 532 14.75 -29.19 11.94
C THR A 532 16.15 -29.77 11.70
N ILE A 533 17.17 -29.15 12.32
CA ILE A 533 18.59 -29.58 12.28
C ILE A 533 18.81 -30.93 12.98
N ALA A 534 17.98 -31.29 13.97
CA ALA A 534 18.17 -32.50 14.78
C ALA A 534 17.72 -33.83 14.13
N LYS A 535 17.09 -33.82 12.95
CA LYS A 535 16.62 -35.04 12.26
C LYS A 535 17.48 -35.39 11.04
N PRO A 536 18.44 -36.33 11.13
CA PRO A 536 19.12 -36.86 9.96
C PRO A 536 18.15 -37.73 9.16
N MET A 537 17.98 -37.47 7.87
CA MET A 537 17.12 -38.28 6.99
C MET A 537 17.70 -38.33 5.57
N ASP A 538 17.84 -39.54 5.02
CA ASP A 538 18.66 -39.89 3.85
C ASP A 538 18.06 -39.52 2.46
N ASP A 539 17.05 -38.65 2.38
CA ASP A 539 16.35 -38.33 1.12
C ASP A 539 16.69 -36.94 0.54
N SER A 540 17.30 -36.93 -0.64
CA SER A 540 17.85 -35.74 -1.30
C SER A 540 16.82 -34.74 -1.86
N SER A 541 15.56 -35.15 -2.05
CA SER A 541 14.44 -34.25 -2.40
C SER A 541 13.83 -33.57 -1.17
N ALA A 542 13.69 -34.30 -0.06
CA ALA A 542 13.23 -33.77 1.23
C ALA A 542 14.23 -32.76 1.82
N GLN A 543 15.53 -32.94 1.53
CA GLN A 543 16.56 -32.01 1.96
C GLN A 543 16.45 -30.63 1.29
N LYS A 544 16.07 -30.55 0.00
CA LYS A 544 15.87 -29.26 -0.68
C LYS A 544 14.68 -28.46 -0.14
N VAL A 545 13.57 -29.14 0.17
CA VAL A 545 12.37 -28.51 0.76
C VAL A 545 12.68 -28.00 2.17
N LYS A 546 13.41 -28.76 2.98
CA LYS A 546 13.86 -28.33 4.31
C LYS A 546 14.77 -27.11 4.27
N THR A 547 15.78 -27.09 3.38
CA THR A 547 16.70 -25.94 3.27
C THR A 547 15.95 -24.67 2.82
N PHE A 548 14.92 -24.81 1.99
CA PHE A 548 14.06 -23.69 1.62
C PHE A 548 13.25 -23.17 2.82
N GLN A 549 12.63 -24.06 3.59
CA GLN A 549 11.88 -23.71 4.80
C GLN A 549 12.77 -23.04 5.88
N GLU A 550 13.99 -23.54 6.09
CA GLU A 550 14.98 -22.95 6.99
C GLU A 550 15.34 -21.52 6.54
N SER A 551 15.62 -21.33 5.25
CA SER A 551 15.91 -19.99 4.71
C SER A 551 14.72 -19.02 4.83
N HIS A 552 13.49 -19.54 4.75
CA HIS A 552 12.28 -18.75 4.90
C HIS A 552 12.06 -18.32 6.35
N ALA A 553 12.25 -19.22 7.31
CA ALA A 553 12.15 -18.91 8.74
C ALA A 553 13.25 -17.92 9.19
N GLU A 554 14.49 -18.07 8.70
CA GLU A 554 15.56 -17.08 8.94
C GLU A 554 15.21 -15.70 8.36
N PHE A 555 14.65 -15.65 7.15
CA PHE A 555 14.16 -14.42 6.54
C PHE A 555 13.04 -13.78 7.37
N LEU A 556 12.10 -14.58 7.89
CA LEU A 556 11.04 -14.10 8.78
C LEU A 556 11.60 -13.51 10.08
N CYS A 557 12.59 -14.16 10.69
CA CYS A 557 13.28 -13.63 11.88
C CYS A 557 13.92 -12.27 11.59
N GLN A 558 14.59 -12.12 10.45
CA GLN A 558 15.15 -10.83 10.02
C GLN A 558 14.05 -9.78 9.81
N LEU A 559 12.94 -10.15 9.17
CA LEU A 559 11.83 -9.24 8.89
C LEU A 559 11.14 -8.74 10.17
N ILE A 560 10.91 -9.63 11.15
CA ILE A 560 10.38 -9.25 12.47
C ILE A 560 11.36 -8.34 13.22
N TRP A 561 12.65 -8.64 13.15
CA TRP A 561 13.67 -7.81 13.79
C TRP A 561 13.77 -6.43 13.16
N GLU A 562 13.73 -6.32 11.83
CA GLU A 562 13.64 -5.05 11.12
C GLU A 562 12.42 -4.24 11.56
N LEU A 563 11.25 -4.90 11.68
CA LEU A 563 10.04 -4.28 12.19
C LEU A 563 10.25 -3.70 13.61
N LEU A 564 10.82 -4.48 14.53
CA LEU A 564 11.15 -4.02 15.89
C LEU A 564 12.11 -2.83 15.90
N CYS A 565 13.01 -2.75 14.92
CA CYS A 565 13.96 -1.65 14.78
C CYS A 565 13.35 -0.37 14.17
N ILE A 566 12.29 -0.51 13.36
CA ILE A 566 11.52 0.60 12.78
C ILE A 566 10.59 1.24 13.83
N LEU A 567 10.20 0.47 14.85
CA LEU A 567 9.36 0.92 15.94
C LEU A 567 10.09 1.89 16.89
N PRO A 568 9.35 2.75 17.60
CA PRO A 568 9.94 3.62 18.61
C PRO A 568 10.55 2.80 19.74
N THR A 569 11.48 3.37 20.49
CA THR A 569 12.08 2.63 21.61
C THR A 569 11.03 2.40 22.69
N ASN A 570 10.87 1.15 23.15
CA ASN A 570 9.87 0.76 24.14
C ASN A 570 10.05 1.60 25.42
N HIS A 571 9.01 2.35 25.79
CA HIS A 571 9.04 3.26 26.93
C HIS A 571 9.29 2.55 28.27
N THR A 572 8.85 1.29 28.43
CA THR A 572 9.10 0.54 29.67
C THR A 572 10.58 0.19 29.83
N VAL A 573 11.26 -0.17 28.73
CA VAL A 573 12.69 -0.50 28.74
C VAL A 573 13.49 0.80 28.87
N LEU A 574 13.11 1.83 28.11
CA LEU A 574 13.76 3.14 28.12
C LEU A 574 13.65 3.82 29.50
N ASN A 575 12.49 3.81 30.13
CA ASN A 575 12.29 4.43 31.45
C ASN A 575 13.02 3.64 32.55
N ARG A 576 13.00 2.30 32.50
CA ARG A 576 13.78 1.45 33.42
C ARG A 576 15.28 1.69 33.32
N LEU A 577 15.79 2.07 32.14
CA LEU A 577 17.20 2.35 31.92
C LEU A 577 17.58 3.83 32.13
N LYS A 578 16.69 4.79 31.84
CA LYS A 578 16.94 6.23 31.99
C LYS A 578 16.73 6.75 33.41
N PHE A 579 15.69 6.29 34.09
CA PHE A 579 15.31 6.77 35.41
C PHE A 579 15.60 5.68 36.43
N PHE A 580 16.81 5.69 37.00
CA PHE A 580 17.13 4.93 38.22
C PHE A 580 16.43 5.50 39.47
N GLU A 581 15.48 6.44 39.31
CA GLU A 581 14.93 7.36 40.32
C GLU A 581 14.30 6.69 41.54
N HIS A 582 13.98 5.39 41.51
CA HIS A 582 13.35 4.70 42.65
C HIS A 582 14.35 3.86 43.47
N SER A 583 15.65 3.94 43.19
CA SER A 583 16.69 3.10 43.82
C SER A 583 17.32 3.71 45.08
N TYR A 584 16.82 4.85 45.57
CA TYR A 584 17.44 5.57 46.69
C TYR A 584 17.24 4.93 48.08
N GLU A 585 16.57 3.79 48.18
CA GLU A 585 16.43 3.06 49.45
C GLU A 585 16.62 1.54 49.25
N GLY A 586 17.88 1.10 49.17
CA GLY A 586 18.27 -0.30 49.44
C GLY A 586 17.76 -1.40 48.49
N PHE A 587 17.08 -1.06 47.39
CA PHE A 587 16.68 -2.01 46.36
C PHE A 587 17.64 -1.95 45.16
N SER A 588 18.34 -3.05 44.90
CA SER A 588 19.13 -3.25 43.69
C SER A 588 18.23 -3.25 42.46
N VAL A 589 18.67 -2.57 41.38
CA VAL A 589 17.99 -2.61 40.08
C VAL A 589 17.87 -4.08 39.64
N PRO A 590 16.67 -4.57 39.23
CA PRO A 590 16.47 -5.97 38.86
C PRO A 590 17.05 -6.26 37.47
N TRP A 591 18.38 -6.23 37.35
CA TRP A 591 19.12 -6.44 36.11
C TRP A 591 18.82 -7.78 35.44
N GLU A 592 18.51 -8.82 36.21
CA GLU A 592 18.10 -10.14 35.70
C GLU A 592 16.80 -10.09 34.89
N SER A 593 15.90 -9.15 35.18
CA SER A 593 14.63 -8.98 34.46
C SER A 593 14.75 -8.07 33.23
N ILE A 594 15.80 -7.24 33.18
CA ILE A 594 16.05 -6.26 32.11
C ILE A 594 17.00 -6.84 31.07
N LEU A 595 18.01 -7.59 31.52
CA LEU A 595 19.07 -8.21 30.72
C LEU A 595 19.07 -9.71 31.00
N ASP A 596 18.04 -10.42 30.51
CA ASP A 596 17.94 -11.86 30.63
C ASP A 596 18.73 -12.57 29.52
N PRO A 597 19.80 -13.32 29.85
CA PRO A 597 20.59 -14.05 28.86
C PRO A 597 19.86 -15.24 28.23
N LYS A 598 18.72 -15.68 28.77
CA LYS A 598 17.92 -16.80 28.23
C LYS A 598 17.15 -16.44 26.96
N HIS A 599 16.89 -15.15 26.74
CA HIS A 599 16.13 -14.65 25.61
C HIS A 599 17.01 -13.73 24.74
N PRO A 600 17.76 -14.27 23.77
CA PRO A 600 18.79 -13.52 23.04
C PRO A 600 18.22 -12.31 22.29
N HIS A 601 17.02 -12.40 21.72
CA HIS A 601 16.39 -11.28 21.01
C HIS A 601 16.04 -10.11 21.93
N LYS A 602 15.53 -10.38 23.14
CA LYS A 602 15.21 -9.36 24.15
C LYS A 602 16.48 -8.73 24.73
N LEU A 603 17.52 -9.54 24.95
CA LEU A 603 18.83 -9.07 25.39
C LEU A 603 19.44 -8.12 24.34
N LEU A 604 19.50 -8.53 23.08
CA LEU A 604 20.05 -7.72 21.99
C LEU A 604 19.35 -6.36 21.87
N TYR A 605 18.02 -6.35 21.96
CA TYR A 605 17.22 -5.12 21.95
C TYR A 605 17.63 -4.19 23.09
N SER A 606 17.74 -4.73 24.31
CA SER A 606 18.09 -3.96 25.51
C SER A 606 19.53 -3.43 25.45
N LEU A 607 20.49 -4.21 24.93
CA LEU A 607 21.87 -3.76 24.70
C LEU A 607 21.94 -2.61 23.68
N GLN A 608 21.14 -2.65 22.62
CA GLN A 608 21.07 -1.58 21.63
C GLN A 608 20.47 -0.29 22.22
N VAL A 609 19.49 -0.40 23.11
CA VAL A 609 18.95 0.75 23.85
C VAL A 609 20.00 1.34 24.79
N ILE A 610 20.78 0.53 25.51
CA ILE A 610 21.89 1.00 26.36
C ILE A 610 22.91 1.80 25.52
N HIS A 611 23.34 1.25 24.38
CA HIS A 611 24.26 1.92 23.47
C HIS A 611 23.70 3.26 22.96
N PHE A 612 22.38 3.32 22.69
CA PHE A 612 21.71 4.54 22.25
C PHE A 612 21.68 5.62 23.32
N ILE A 613 21.37 5.28 24.57
CA ILE A 613 21.33 6.24 25.68
C ILE A 613 22.75 6.81 25.90
N HIS A 614 23.76 5.95 25.92
CA HIS A 614 25.15 6.35 26.12
C HIS A 614 25.63 7.36 25.07
N ARG A 615 25.36 7.09 23.78
CA ARG A 615 25.74 8.00 22.68
C ARG A 615 24.93 9.30 22.61
N ALA A 616 23.69 9.30 23.08
CA ALA A 616 22.88 10.52 23.08
C ALA A 616 23.49 11.60 23.99
N GLU A 617 24.16 11.22 25.07
CA GLU A 617 24.83 12.17 25.97
C GLU A 617 26.09 12.79 25.35
N ASP A 618 26.94 12.00 24.69
CA ASP A 618 28.18 12.47 24.06
C ASP A 618 27.93 13.57 23.00
N ASP A 619 26.88 13.42 22.19
CA ASP A 619 26.48 14.42 21.18
C ASP A 619 26.00 15.73 21.84
N THR A 620 25.29 15.63 22.96
CA THR A 620 24.73 16.80 23.66
C THR A 620 25.86 17.64 24.30
N GLN A 621 26.89 16.98 24.82
CA GLN A 621 28.08 17.64 25.35
C GLN A 621 28.94 18.27 24.24
N ASN A 622 29.14 17.59 23.10
CA ASN A 622 29.91 18.14 21.97
C ASN A 622 29.24 19.33 21.28
N THR A 623 27.90 19.36 21.21
CA THR A 623 27.17 20.49 20.62
C THR A 623 27.29 21.75 21.50
N SER A 624 27.28 21.57 22.83
CA SER A 624 27.49 22.67 23.79
C SER A 624 28.92 23.21 23.83
N ALA A 625 29.92 22.39 23.47
CA ALA A 625 31.32 22.81 23.40
C ALA A 625 31.62 23.68 22.16
N ASN A 626 31.01 23.37 21.01
CA ASN A 626 31.25 24.07 19.75
C ASN A 626 30.61 25.48 19.65
N GLU A 627 29.62 25.81 20.47
CA GLU A 627 29.08 27.18 20.55
C GLU A 627 29.97 28.13 21.38
N SER A 628 30.97 27.61 22.09
CA SER A 628 31.85 28.41 22.95
C SER A 628 33.21 28.77 22.34
N SER A 629 33.53 28.30 21.13
CA SER A 629 34.85 28.52 20.50
C SER A 629 34.81 29.42 19.27
N SER A 630 34.17 30.59 19.37
CA SER A 630 34.37 31.67 18.40
C SER A 630 34.41 33.06 19.04
N SER A 631 35.56 33.46 19.58
CA SER A 631 35.98 34.87 19.60
C SER A 631 37.45 35.05 20.02
N SER A 632 38.25 35.47 19.05
CA SER A 632 39.32 36.49 19.10
C SER A 632 40.25 36.61 20.32
N GLU A 633 41.55 36.51 20.04
CA GLU A 633 42.67 37.05 20.80
C GLU A 633 42.53 38.57 20.99
N ASP A 634 42.56 39.07 22.25
CA ASP A 634 43.45 40.15 22.71
C ASP A 634 43.12 40.67 24.14
N SER A 635 44.15 40.60 24.99
CA SER A 635 44.58 41.56 26.04
C SER A 635 43.72 41.93 27.28
N ASP A 636 44.21 41.44 28.43
CA ASP A 636 44.69 42.16 29.63
C ASP A 636 43.75 42.79 30.70
N SER A 637 44.06 42.39 31.94
CA SER A 637 43.80 43.01 33.26
C SER A 637 42.38 43.12 33.84
N SER A 638 42.14 42.39 34.94
CA SER A 638 41.89 42.87 36.31
C SER A 638 40.91 41.97 37.09
N GLU A 639 41.37 41.53 38.26
CA GLU A 639 40.65 40.72 39.24
C GLU A 639 39.47 41.50 39.82
N GLU A 640 38.27 40.90 39.85
CA GLU A 640 37.32 41.13 40.93
C GLU A 640 36.44 39.88 41.12
N THR A 641 36.56 39.31 42.32
CA THR A 641 35.85 38.15 42.82
C THR A 641 34.37 38.48 43.07
N THR A 642 33.46 37.84 42.35
CA THR A 642 32.06 37.68 42.81
C THR A 642 31.61 36.25 42.58
N GLU A 643 31.48 35.51 43.68
CA GLU A 643 30.89 34.17 43.75
C GLU A 643 29.44 34.21 43.23
N LYS A 644 29.15 33.39 42.21
CA LYS A 644 27.78 32.99 41.86
C LYS A 644 27.63 31.49 42.17
N PRO A 645 26.49 31.06 42.72
CA PRO A 645 26.34 29.72 43.27
C PRO A 645 26.31 28.68 42.14
N SER A 646 27.16 27.66 42.28
CA SER A 646 27.20 26.49 41.42
C SER A 646 25.88 25.72 41.49
N LYS A 647 25.23 25.52 40.34
CA LYS A 647 24.26 24.43 40.17
C LYS A 647 25.05 23.11 40.21
N PRO A 648 24.55 22.04 40.85
CA PRO A 648 25.27 20.77 40.92
C PRO A 648 25.40 20.19 39.51
N ALA A 649 26.62 19.77 39.15
CA ALA A 649 26.86 19.01 37.93
C ALA A 649 26.11 17.68 38.05
N THR A 650 25.11 17.46 37.20
CA THR A 650 24.53 16.13 37.02
C THR A 650 25.61 15.21 36.46
N GLU A 651 25.95 14.15 37.19
CA GLU A 651 26.84 13.09 36.73
C GLU A 651 26.33 12.50 35.40
N SER A 652 27.23 12.12 34.50
CA SER A 652 26.86 11.48 33.23
C SER A 652 26.11 10.17 33.50
N TRP A 653 25.08 9.85 32.71
CA TRP A 653 24.30 8.61 32.86
C TRP A 653 25.20 7.37 32.81
N GLY A 654 26.28 7.41 32.02
CA GLY A 654 27.28 6.34 31.99
C GLY A 654 27.93 6.07 33.36
N SER A 655 28.21 7.12 34.13
CA SER A 655 28.76 6.98 35.50
C SER A 655 27.73 6.37 36.45
N GLN A 656 26.46 6.79 36.33
CA GLN A 656 25.34 6.24 37.10
C GLN A 656 25.11 4.76 36.76
N PHE A 657 25.18 4.37 35.48
CA PHE A 657 25.03 2.98 35.05
C PHE A 657 26.09 2.05 35.67
N VAL A 658 27.33 2.53 35.78
CA VAL A 658 28.43 1.78 36.43
C VAL A 658 28.20 1.71 37.93
N GLU A 659 27.82 2.81 38.58
CA GLU A 659 27.56 2.86 40.02
C GLU A 659 26.42 1.93 40.46
N PHE A 660 25.35 1.84 39.65
CA PHE A 660 24.23 0.92 39.88
C PHE A 660 24.52 -0.55 39.49
N GLY A 661 25.78 -0.88 39.14
CA GLY A 661 26.23 -2.25 38.89
C GLY A 661 25.89 -2.81 37.50
N GLY A 662 25.48 -1.97 36.55
CA GLY A 662 25.13 -2.39 35.19
C GLY A 662 26.29 -3.04 34.43
N LEU A 663 27.50 -2.46 34.54
CA LEU A 663 28.71 -3.03 33.92
C LEU A 663 29.11 -4.38 34.55
N GLN A 664 28.95 -4.51 35.87
CA GLN A 664 29.19 -5.78 36.57
C GLN A 664 28.23 -6.87 36.07
N HIS A 665 26.97 -6.52 35.81
CA HIS A 665 25.99 -7.45 35.23
C HIS A 665 26.32 -7.85 33.79
N LEU A 666 26.78 -6.92 32.94
CA LEU A 666 27.24 -7.23 31.58
C LEU A 666 28.42 -8.23 31.59
N TYR A 667 29.37 -8.04 32.50
CA TYR A 667 30.49 -8.96 32.68
C TYR A 667 30.03 -10.34 33.20
N ASN A 668 29.07 -10.37 34.13
CA ASN A 668 28.48 -11.61 34.61
C ASN A 668 27.77 -12.39 33.49
N ILE A 669 27.06 -11.70 32.59
CA ILE A 669 26.43 -12.33 31.41
C ILE A 669 27.50 -12.97 30.53
N LEU A 670 28.59 -12.27 30.22
CA LEU A 670 29.70 -12.81 29.42
C LEU A 670 30.30 -14.07 30.07
N MET A 671 30.57 -14.00 31.37
CA MET A 671 31.22 -15.09 32.12
C MET A 671 30.29 -16.29 32.36
N SER A 672 28.97 -16.08 32.28
CA SER A 672 27.98 -17.13 32.54
C SER A 672 27.88 -18.18 31.43
N GLY A 673 28.42 -17.91 30.24
CA GLY A 673 28.41 -18.84 29.10
C GLY A 673 27.03 -19.12 28.48
N HIS A 674 25.96 -18.43 28.90
CA HIS A 674 24.61 -18.64 28.36
C HIS A 674 24.47 -18.29 26.87
N LEU A 675 25.37 -17.45 26.34
CA LEU A 675 25.43 -17.07 24.93
C LEU A 675 26.35 -17.98 24.10
N GLU A 676 27.01 -18.98 24.72
CA GLU A 676 27.83 -19.96 24.00
C GLU A 676 26.95 -21.05 23.38
N ALA A 677 27.30 -21.51 22.18
CA ALA A 677 26.61 -22.61 21.54
C ALA A 677 26.73 -23.90 22.39
N THR A 678 25.60 -24.55 22.67
CA THR A 678 25.56 -25.84 23.36
C THR A 678 26.40 -26.86 22.59
N LYS A 679 27.22 -27.67 23.28
CA LYS A 679 28.19 -28.59 22.63
C LYS A 679 27.54 -29.43 21.51
N GLY A 680 27.88 -29.10 20.26
CA GLY A 680 27.40 -29.78 19.04
C GLY A 680 26.34 -29.02 18.22
N ALA A 681 25.82 -27.89 18.71
CA ALA A 681 24.93 -27.00 17.96
C ALA A 681 25.72 -25.91 17.20
N ALA A 682 25.19 -25.46 16.07
CA ALA A 682 25.72 -24.29 15.36
C ALA A 682 25.37 -23.01 16.14
N TRP A 683 26.20 -21.97 15.99
CA TRP A 683 25.91 -20.64 16.55
C TRP A 683 24.73 -20.03 15.82
N THR A 684 23.76 -19.49 16.56
CA THR A 684 22.73 -18.64 15.95
C THR A 684 23.31 -17.24 15.66
N PRO A 685 22.86 -16.56 14.60
CA PRO A 685 23.31 -15.19 14.31
C PRO A 685 22.99 -14.24 15.48
N TRP A 686 21.89 -14.47 16.19
CA TRP A 686 21.46 -13.69 17.35
C TRP A 686 22.44 -13.78 18.53
N GLN A 687 22.96 -14.97 18.83
CA GLN A 687 23.97 -15.15 19.87
C GLN A 687 25.27 -14.42 19.52
N GLN A 688 25.69 -14.50 18.26
CA GLN A 688 26.89 -13.81 17.77
C GLN A 688 26.75 -12.29 17.86
N GLU A 689 25.60 -11.73 17.43
CA GLU A 689 25.34 -10.30 17.54
C GLU A 689 25.24 -9.82 18.98
N CYS A 690 24.59 -10.58 19.87
CA CYS A 690 24.55 -10.29 21.30
C CYS A 690 25.96 -10.18 21.88
N LEU A 691 26.81 -11.17 21.58
CA LEU A 691 28.18 -11.21 22.07
C LEU A 691 29.00 -10.02 21.53
N ALA A 692 28.86 -9.70 20.25
CA ALA A 692 29.54 -8.57 19.63
C ALA A 692 29.14 -7.23 20.26
N TYR A 693 27.83 -7.00 20.48
CA TYR A 693 27.34 -5.79 21.15
C TYR A 693 27.77 -5.72 22.61
N LEU A 694 27.76 -6.85 23.32
CA LEU A 694 28.16 -6.91 24.71
C LEU A 694 29.66 -6.62 24.88
N LEU A 695 30.52 -7.20 24.02
CA LEU A 695 31.95 -6.88 23.99
C LEU A 695 32.20 -5.42 23.63
N LYS A 696 31.44 -4.87 22.67
CA LYS A 696 31.55 -3.46 22.30
C LYS A 696 31.22 -2.54 23.47
N LEU A 697 30.11 -2.78 24.17
CA LEU A 697 29.71 -1.98 25.32
C LEU A 697 30.72 -2.07 26.47
N ILE A 698 31.24 -3.26 26.77
CA ILE A 698 32.27 -3.46 27.80
C ILE A 698 33.58 -2.71 27.44
N CYS A 699 33.88 -2.54 26.15
CA CYS A 699 35.05 -1.76 25.72
C CYS A 699 34.79 -0.23 25.69
N GLU A 700 33.53 0.20 25.58
CA GLU A 700 33.15 1.62 25.52
C GLU A 700 33.03 2.25 26.92
N PHE A 701 32.55 1.49 27.92
CA PHE A 701 32.55 1.86 29.34
C PHE A 701 33.88 1.54 30.02
#